data_AF-A0AAC8Q3S4-F1
#
_entry.id   AF-A0AAC8Q3S4-F1
#
_cell.length_a   1.000
_cell.length_b   1.000
_cell.length_c   1.000
_cell.angle_alpha   90.00
_cell.angle_beta   90.00
_cell.angle_gamma   90.00
#
_symmetry.space_group_name_H-M   'P 1'
#
loop_
_entity.id
_entity.type
_entity.pdbx_description
1 polymer ?
#
loop_
_entity_poly.entity_id
_entity_poly.type
_entity_poly.pdbx_seq_one_letter_code
_entity_poly.pdbx_strand_id
1 'polypeptide(L)'
;MCAPVSKVPLERHLRQLSLDLLGRPPTYEEYQAARAKGQVTVEDVRALMNKEEFYTRVRAYHRALLWSNVSNSVFNNGNSRLSGTGSATDAMSLRGNSSRPLRGANGQTCDNAIAQDVCSARQDPHVDPALPSTAAACAAERYDERGVPMPVSWDYDTNFYTCTRLDRDASGAAIPGVTSCETAIANKPSLDSIRYFCDMRLVGSTLVPHECKPRTLTLAAVVDAADNNRVVAYADASSRLDRCGLKLTQRRTGGVEIKGAYEPQRGCVHREGYVTRPAPFWSAGSPDVKVCAIEAQTRLANPWTLEPCTTARFNGDRSCGCGEGMRRCEAPNGSTHTARIEAISEEPELIAESVVRRDEPYFNILTTRRSFLNGPLSELYRDPQQAVGVLSVTAPAEPAVLPNLPFAQVDTWKEYVRDPEHSGVLTTPSFLYRFPTQRARVNHFYAAFLCKSFAPPDNARQPAAEDACNRENNLAKRCGCNYCHATIEPTGAHWGRYAERAALFLQPEQFPRYDPKCRDCALSGNTTCGGECGQYVMQAYDGDGANSLGLLKTYLYRTADEEKNIESGPALLAQRMLQTGDLERCAVRRVWQEFLGRPMSAEEQRMYLQPLADDFARDGHRFKALIERVVMSDAYRRID
;
A
#
# COMPACT_ATOMS: atom_id res chain seq x y z
N MET A 1 -13.85 -52.81 24.77
CA MET A 1 -15.27 -52.59 24.46
C MET A 1 -15.63 -51.22 25.01
N CYS A 2 -15.82 -50.21 24.16
CA CYS A 2 -16.27 -48.89 24.61
C CYS A 2 -17.79 -48.94 24.87
N ALA A 3 -18.24 -48.29 25.95
CA ALA A 3 -19.64 -48.22 26.35
C ALA A 3 -20.53 -47.71 25.20
N PRO A 4 -21.83 -48.10 25.16
CA PRO A 4 -22.74 -47.66 24.10
C PRO A 4 -22.86 -46.13 24.12
N VAL A 5 -22.37 -45.49 23.04
CA VAL A 5 -22.52 -44.04 22.82
C VAL A 5 -24.02 -43.74 22.78
N SER A 6 -24.51 -42.93 23.72
CA SER A 6 -25.90 -42.46 23.67
C SER A 6 -26.09 -41.67 22.37
N LYS A 7 -27.00 -42.10 21.49
CA LYS A 7 -27.29 -41.37 20.25
C LYS A 7 -27.76 -39.96 20.59
N VAL A 8 -27.08 -38.95 20.05
CA VAL A 8 -27.50 -37.55 20.15
C VAL A 8 -28.94 -37.43 19.62
N PRO A 9 -29.86 -36.76 20.35
CA PRO A 9 -31.22 -36.54 19.87
C PRO A 9 -31.23 -35.88 18.49
N LEU A 10 -32.18 -36.27 17.64
CA LEU A 10 -32.27 -35.82 16.24
C LEU A 10 -32.23 -34.29 16.13
N GLU A 11 -33.00 -33.60 16.95
CA GLU A 11 -33.07 -32.14 16.96
C GLU A 11 -31.74 -31.48 17.36
N ARG A 12 -30.98 -32.10 18.26
CA ARG A 12 -29.66 -31.63 18.66
C ARG A 12 -28.66 -31.83 17.52
N HIS A 13 -28.69 -32.98 16.86
CA HIS A 13 -27.82 -33.27 15.72
C HIS A 13 -28.08 -32.31 14.55
N LEU A 14 -29.35 -32.09 14.19
CA LEU A 14 -29.71 -31.12 13.14
C LEU A 14 -29.28 -29.69 13.50
N ARG A 15 -29.43 -29.30 14.76
CA ARG A 15 -29.01 -27.98 15.24
C ARG A 15 -27.50 -27.79 15.11
N GLN A 16 -26.72 -28.78 15.52
CA GLN A 16 -25.26 -28.76 15.40
C GLN A 16 -24.85 -28.63 13.93
N LEU A 17 -25.38 -29.50 13.06
CA LEU A 17 -25.11 -29.45 11.62
C LEU A 17 -25.45 -28.11 10.99
N SER A 18 -26.60 -27.52 11.32
CA SER A 18 -27.02 -26.24 10.75
C SER A 18 -26.16 -25.08 11.25
N LEU A 19 -25.73 -25.10 12.51
CA LEU A 19 -24.82 -24.09 13.04
C LEU A 19 -23.43 -24.19 12.39
N ASP A 20 -22.90 -25.40 12.23
CA ASP A 20 -21.56 -25.58 11.67
C ASP A 20 -21.53 -25.31 10.16
N LEU A 21 -22.52 -25.84 9.41
CA LEU A 21 -22.57 -25.71 7.95
C LEU A 21 -23.18 -24.38 7.48
N LEU A 22 -24.15 -23.80 8.19
CA LEU A 22 -24.86 -22.59 7.75
C LEU A 22 -24.64 -21.38 8.66
N GLY A 23 -24.04 -21.54 9.86
CA GLY A 23 -23.89 -20.44 10.81
C GLY A 23 -25.20 -19.95 11.44
N ARG A 24 -26.30 -20.70 11.31
CA ARG A 24 -27.62 -20.34 11.83
C ARG A 24 -28.36 -21.56 12.39
N PRO A 25 -29.29 -21.38 13.36
CA PRO A 25 -30.15 -22.47 13.79
C PRO A 25 -31.04 -22.97 12.64
N PRO A 26 -31.53 -24.23 12.71
CA PRO A 26 -32.48 -24.75 11.73
C PRO A 26 -33.80 -23.98 11.78
N THR A 27 -34.43 -23.81 10.63
CA THR A 27 -35.80 -23.26 10.54
C THR A 27 -36.82 -24.25 11.09
N TYR A 28 -38.02 -23.76 11.40
CA TYR A 28 -39.12 -24.64 11.83
C TYR A 28 -39.43 -25.74 10.79
N GLU A 29 -39.38 -25.40 9.50
CA GLU A 29 -39.59 -26.34 8.40
C GLU A 29 -38.48 -27.40 8.33
N GLU A 30 -37.22 -27.00 8.51
CA GLU A 30 -36.08 -27.92 8.56
C GLU A 30 -36.23 -28.91 9.73
N TYR A 31 -36.70 -28.45 10.91
CA TYR A 31 -37.03 -29.33 12.04
C TYR A 31 -38.16 -30.31 11.72
N GLN A 32 -39.25 -29.85 11.11
CA GLN A 32 -40.38 -30.70 10.76
C GLN A 32 -39.98 -31.77 9.72
N ALA A 33 -39.20 -31.39 8.71
CA ALA A 33 -38.69 -32.30 7.71
C ALA A 33 -37.79 -33.40 8.31
N ALA A 34 -36.88 -33.03 9.21
CA ALA A 34 -36.03 -34.00 9.90
C ALA A 34 -36.86 -34.94 10.79
N ARG A 35 -37.82 -34.40 11.56
CA ARG A 35 -38.73 -35.20 12.40
C ARG A 35 -39.55 -36.20 11.61
N ALA A 36 -40.07 -35.80 10.45
CA ALA A 36 -40.82 -36.69 9.56
C ALA A 36 -39.96 -37.86 9.04
N LYS A 37 -38.65 -37.61 8.79
CA LYS A 37 -37.70 -38.66 8.37
C LYS A 37 -37.18 -39.52 9.52
N GLY A 38 -37.19 -38.99 10.75
CA GLY A 38 -36.63 -39.64 11.94
C GLY A 38 -35.10 -39.70 12.00
N GLN A 39 -34.39 -39.21 10.97
CA GLN A 39 -32.94 -39.16 10.89
C GLN A 39 -32.46 -38.04 9.95
N VAL A 40 -31.20 -37.63 10.09
CA VAL A 40 -30.50 -36.79 9.11
C VAL A 40 -29.69 -37.69 8.19
N THR A 41 -29.93 -37.62 6.89
CA THR A 41 -29.23 -38.44 5.88
C THR A 41 -28.05 -37.72 5.25
N VAL A 42 -27.27 -38.45 4.45
CA VAL A 42 -26.18 -37.86 3.65
C VAL A 42 -26.72 -36.82 2.67
N GLU A 43 -27.88 -37.08 2.07
CA GLU A 43 -28.55 -36.18 1.13
C GLU A 43 -28.96 -34.87 1.82
N ASP A 44 -29.40 -34.93 3.08
CA ASP A 44 -29.71 -33.73 3.86
C ASP A 44 -28.46 -32.86 4.07
N VAL A 45 -27.33 -33.47 4.43
CA VAL A 45 -26.04 -32.75 4.59
C VAL A 45 -25.60 -32.12 3.27
N ARG A 46 -25.69 -32.84 2.15
CA ARG A 46 -25.41 -32.30 0.82
C ARG A 46 -26.32 -31.12 0.46
N ALA A 47 -27.60 -31.21 0.80
CA ALA A 47 -28.55 -30.13 0.56
C ALA A 47 -28.20 -28.87 1.38
N LEU A 48 -27.71 -29.02 2.62
CA LEU A 48 -27.20 -27.89 3.40
C LEU A 48 -25.96 -27.26 2.75
N MET A 49 -25.02 -28.08 2.27
CA MET A 49 -23.79 -27.59 1.61
C MET A 49 -24.01 -26.93 0.24
N ASN A 50 -25.24 -26.95 -0.30
CA ASN A 50 -25.59 -26.25 -1.54
C ASN A 50 -26.24 -24.87 -1.29
N LYS A 51 -26.37 -24.45 -0.02
CA LYS A 51 -26.94 -23.14 0.35
C LYS A 51 -25.86 -22.05 0.36
N GLU A 52 -26.26 -20.80 0.10
CA GLU A 52 -25.34 -19.65 0.10
C GLU A 52 -24.67 -19.41 1.46
N GLU A 53 -25.38 -19.71 2.56
CA GLU A 53 -24.81 -19.61 3.90
C GLU A 53 -23.61 -20.55 4.09
N PHE A 54 -23.61 -21.73 3.45
CA PHE A 54 -22.46 -22.64 3.50
C PHE A 54 -21.24 -22.03 2.82
N TYR A 55 -21.41 -21.38 1.69
CA TYR A 55 -20.29 -20.71 1.00
C TYR A 55 -19.75 -19.52 1.79
N THR A 56 -20.60 -18.84 2.57
CA THR A 56 -20.15 -17.84 3.55
C THR A 56 -19.27 -18.47 4.65
N ARG A 57 -19.63 -19.67 5.15
CA ARG A 57 -18.79 -20.44 6.10
C ARG A 57 -17.47 -20.88 5.46
N VAL A 58 -17.51 -21.35 4.22
CA VAL A 58 -16.32 -21.76 3.45
C VAL A 58 -15.36 -20.58 3.29
N ARG A 59 -15.86 -19.39 2.95
CA ARG A 59 -15.03 -18.18 2.89
C ARG A 59 -14.37 -17.85 4.22
N ALA A 60 -15.14 -17.89 5.32
CA ALA A 60 -14.62 -17.64 6.67
C ALA A 60 -13.52 -18.65 7.09
N TYR A 61 -13.72 -19.94 6.81
CA TYR A 61 -12.72 -20.98 7.03
C TYR A 61 -11.42 -20.70 6.25
N HIS A 62 -11.52 -20.34 4.96
CA HIS A 62 -10.34 -20.03 4.15
C HIS A 62 -9.67 -18.72 4.54
N ARG A 63 -10.43 -17.69 4.94
CA ARG A 63 -9.87 -16.46 5.52
C ARG A 63 -9.00 -16.77 6.74
N ALA A 64 -9.47 -17.64 7.62
CA ALA A 64 -8.75 -18.08 8.81
C ALA A 64 -7.54 -18.99 8.48
N LEU A 65 -7.65 -19.85 7.48
CA LEU A 65 -6.56 -20.72 7.03
C LEU A 65 -5.42 -19.93 6.37
N LEU A 66 -5.77 -18.98 5.50
CA LEU A 66 -4.83 -18.22 4.65
C LEU A 66 -4.28 -16.95 5.31
N TRP A 67 -4.89 -16.51 6.41
CA TRP A 67 -4.65 -15.20 7.03
C TRP A 67 -4.76 -14.06 6.03
N SER A 68 -5.82 -14.08 5.21
CA SER A 68 -5.94 -13.19 4.04
C SER A 68 -6.13 -11.70 4.37
N ASN A 69 -6.43 -11.36 5.63
CA ASN A 69 -6.49 -9.98 6.09
C ASN A 69 -5.09 -9.33 6.10
N VAL A 70 -4.89 -8.35 5.21
CA VAL A 70 -3.61 -7.64 5.03
C VAL A 70 -3.64 -6.19 5.51
N SER A 71 -4.66 -5.78 6.27
CA SER A 71 -4.80 -4.39 6.76
C SER A 71 -3.57 -3.90 7.54
N ASN A 72 -2.90 -4.80 8.25
CA ASN A 72 -1.69 -4.50 9.02
C ASN A 72 -0.39 -4.80 8.25
N SER A 73 -0.48 -5.40 7.06
CA SER A 73 0.67 -5.75 6.21
C SER A 73 0.97 -4.67 5.17
N VAL A 74 -0.05 -3.94 4.72
CA VAL A 74 0.09 -2.84 3.76
C VAL A 74 -0.48 -1.57 4.37
N PHE A 75 0.42 -0.73 4.88
CA PHE A 75 0.07 0.53 5.52
C PHE A 75 0.36 1.71 4.59
N ASN A 76 -0.62 2.58 4.38
CA ASN A 76 -0.37 3.89 3.80
C ASN A 76 -0.18 4.92 4.95
N ASN A 77 1.02 5.48 5.05
CA ASN A 77 1.34 6.53 6.02
C ASN A 77 0.78 7.92 5.65
N GLY A 78 -0.03 8.01 4.60
CA GLY A 78 -0.70 9.22 4.14
C GLY A 78 0.10 10.04 3.12
N ASN A 79 1.29 9.58 2.70
CA ASN A 79 2.15 10.35 1.81
C ASN A 79 1.56 10.59 0.41
N SER A 80 0.74 9.67 -0.08
CA SER A 80 -0.02 9.80 -1.35
C SER A 80 -1.46 10.24 -1.15
N ARG A 81 -1.89 10.47 0.10
CA ARG A 81 -3.26 10.84 0.43
C ARG A 81 -3.45 12.34 0.30
N LEU A 82 -4.44 12.75 -0.47
CA LEU A 82 -4.81 14.15 -0.56
C LEU A 82 -5.44 14.63 0.76
N SER A 83 -5.61 15.92 0.87
CA SER A 83 -6.36 16.60 1.92
C SER A 83 -7.21 17.67 1.27
N GLY A 84 -8.25 18.13 1.97
CA GLY A 84 -9.19 19.12 1.44
C GLY A 84 -10.34 18.49 0.67
N THR A 85 -11.37 19.29 0.42
CA THR A 85 -12.65 18.90 -0.19
C THR A 85 -12.68 19.10 -1.71
N GLY A 86 -11.71 19.82 -2.27
CA GLY A 86 -11.71 20.24 -3.68
C GLY A 86 -12.71 21.35 -3.97
N SER A 87 -13.24 22.02 -2.94
CA SER A 87 -14.22 23.09 -3.05
C SER A 87 -13.56 24.44 -3.34
N ALA A 88 -14.38 25.48 -3.52
CA ALA A 88 -13.90 26.83 -3.84
C ALA A 88 -12.92 27.41 -2.80
N THR A 89 -13.05 27.01 -1.53
CA THR A 89 -12.27 27.53 -0.40
C THR A 89 -11.23 26.53 0.12
N ASP A 90 -11.17 25.32 -0.43
CA ASP A 90 -10.38 24.21 0.11
C ASP A 90 -9.97 23.25 -1.01
N ALA A 91 -8.96 23.66 -1.78
CA ALA A 91 -8.42 22.85 -2.87
C ALA A 91 -7.72 21.58 -2.34
N MET A 92 -7.72 20.53 -3.15
CA MET A 92 -7.04 19.28 -2.82
C MET A 92 -5.51 19.44 -2.88
N SER A 93 -4.80 18.92 -1.87
CA SER A 93 -3.34 18.99 -1.80
C SER A 93 -2.74 17.79 -1.04
N LEU A 94 -1.47 17.47 -1.26
CA LEU A 94 -0.74 16.53 -0.40
C LEU A 94 -0.25 17.28 0.84
N ARG A 95 -0.52 16.74 2.04
CA ARG A 95 -0.05 17.30 3.31
C ARG A 95 1.14 16.49 3.82
N GLY A 96 2.26 16.55 3.11
CA GLY A 96 3.41 15.73 3.49
C GLY A 96 4.73 16.10 2.84
N ASN A 97 4.85 16.04 1.51
CA ASN A 97 6.19 15.92 0.92
C ASN A 97 6.43 16.76 -0.36
N SER A 98 5.60 16.69 -1.40
CA SER A 98 5.99 17.19 -2.74
C SER A 98 6.06 18.71 -2.81
N SER A 99 5.23 19.37 -2.02
CA SER A 99 5.11 20.83 -1.97
C SER A 99 5.95 21.47 -0.89
N ARG A 100 6.47 20.72 0.09
CA ARG A 100 7.27 21.26 1.20
C ARG A 100 8.48 22.08 0.74
N PRO A 101 9.26 21.67 -0.31
CA PRO A 101 10.36 22.48 -0.81
C PRO A 101 9.94 23.88 -1.28
N LEU A 102 8.67 24.08 -1.62
CA LEU A 102 8.12 25.38 -2.02
C LEU A 102 7.38 26.04 -0.84
N ARG A 103 6.47 25.31 -0.18
CA ARG A 103 5.59 25.81 0.88
C ARG A 103 6.26 26.03 2.23
N GLY A 104 7.53 25.65 2.39
CA GLY A 104 8.34 25.96 3.58
C GLY A 104 7.98 25.15 4.85
N ALA A 105 6.76 24.62 4.95
CA ALA A 105 6.30 23.83 6.08
C ALA A 105 5.38 22.67 5.67
N ASN A 106 5.35 21.62 6.49
CA ASN A 106 4.40 20.51 6.34
C ASN A 106 2.96 20.99 6.59
N GLY A 107 2.00 20.40 5.89
CA GLY A 107 0.57 20.67 6.09
C GLY A 107 0.04 21.97 5.46
N GLN A 108 0.90 22.74 4.79
CA GLN A 108 0.49 23.93 4.03
C GLN A 108 -0.22 23.53 2.73
N THR A 109 -1.30 24.24 2.40
CA THR A 109 -2.00 24.13 1.11
C THR A 109 -1.58 25.28 0.18
N CYS A 110 -2.02 25.25 -1.07
CA CYS A 110 -1.88 26.34 -2.04
C CYS A 110 -2.79 27.53 -1.69
N ASP A 111 -2.67 28.60 -2.45
CA ASP A 111 -3.63 29.69 -2.44
C ASP A 111 -4.92 29.27 -3.17
N ASN A 112 -6.02 29.20 -2.42
CA ASN A 112 -7.32 28.76 -2.95
C ASN A 112 -8.09 29.88 -3.67
N ALA A 113 -7.64 31.13 -3.56
CA ALA A 113 -8.26 32.30 -4.17
C ALA A 113 -7.60 32.68 -5.51
N ILE A 114 -6.31 32.38 -5.69
CA ILE A 114 -5.56 32.71 -6.91
C ILE A 114 -5.43 31.48 -7.82
N ALA A 115 -5.94 31.59 -9.04
CA ALA A 115 -5.75 30.56 -10.06
C ALA A 115 -4.30 30.57 -10.56
N GLN A 116 -3.68 29.40 -10.72
CA GLN A 116 -2.29 29.29 -11.21
C GLN A 116 -2.18 29.74 -12.67
N ASP A 117 -3.14 29.33 -13.50
CA ASP A 117 -3.09 29.51 -14.96
C ASP A 117 -3.44 30.92 -15.43
N VAL A 118 -3.88 31.80 -14.53
CA VAL A 118 -4.38 33.14 -14.87
C VAL A 118 -3.77 34.19 -13.94
N CYS A 119 -3.18 35.24 -14.51
CA CYS A 119 -2.64 36.39 -13.77
C CYS A 119 -3.70 37.46 -13.55
N SER A 120 -4.78 37.12 -12.83
CA SER A 120 -5.90 38.03 -12.56
C SER A 120 -5.86 38.66 -11.16
N ALA A 121 -5.05 38.12 -10.24
CA ALA A 121 -5.02 38.56 -8.86
C ALA A 121 -3.61 38.44 -8.24
N ARG A 122 -3.38 39.27 -7.23
CA ARG A 122 -2.25 39.26 -6.29
C ARG A 122 -2.81 39.16 -4.88
N GLN A 123 -2.13 38.43 -4.01
CA GLN A 123 -2.44 38.44 -2.58
C GLN A 123 -1.98 39.77 -1.96
N ASP A 124 -0.77 40.23 -2.35
CA ASP A 124 -0.06 41.36 -1.73
C ASP A 124 0.31 42.46 -2.76
N PRO A 125 -0.68 43.12 -3.41
CA PRO A 125 -0.43 44.07 -4.50
C PRO A 125 0.37 45.32 -4.12
N HIS A 126 0.53 45.63 -2.82
CA HIS A 126 1.28 46.81 -2.36
C HIS A 126 2.80 46.64 -2.46
N VAL A 127 3.28 45.40 -2.58
CA VAL A 127 4.70 45.05 -2.66
C VAL A 127 5.03 44.12 -3.83
N ASP A 128 4.04 43.40 -4.35
CA ASP A 128 4.19 42.62 -5.56
C ASP A 128 4.28 43.53 -6.81
N PRO A 129 5.08 43.15 -7.82
CA PRO A 129 5.03 43.81 -9.12
C PRO A 129 3.63 43.76 -9.74
N ALA A 130 3.32 44.75 -10.59
CA ALA A 130 2.10 44.76 -11.38
C ALA A 130 1.94 43.44 -12.16
N LEU A 131 0.69 42.98 -12.29
CA LEU A 131 0.39 41.76 -13.02
C LEU A 131 0.82 41.89 -14.49
N PRO A 132 1.42 40.85 -15.08
CA PRO A 132 1.75 40.85 -16.50
C PRO A 132 0.50 41.02 -17.36
N SER A 133 0.59 41.82 -18.43
CA SER A 133 -0.52 42.09 -19.35
C SER A 133 -0.65 41.08 -20.50
N THR A 134 0.33 40.17 -20.65
CA THR A 134 0.32 39.14 -21.71
C THR A 134 0.32 37.74 -21.13
N ALA A 135 -0.30 36.79 -21.83
CA ALA A 135 -0.34 35.38 -21.42
C ALA A 135 1.07 34.77 -21.31
N ALA A 136 1.99 35.12 -22.21
CA ALA A 136 3.36 34.61 -22.18
C ALA A 136 4.14 35.10 -20.95
N ALA A 137 4.01 36.39 -20.62
CA ALA A 137 4.64 36.93 -19.41
C ALA A 137 3.98 36.38 -18.13
N CYS A 138 2.66 36.16 -18.15
CA CYS A 138 1.98 35.47 -17.06
C CYS A 138 2.51 34.04 -16.86
N ALA A 139 2.64 33.26 -17.93
CA ALA A 139 3.17 31.90 -17.85
C ALA A 139 4.61 31.88 -17.32
N ALA A 140 5.46 32.80 -17.76
CA ALA A 140 6.85 32.92 -17.29
C ALA A 140 6.97 33.31 -15.81
N GLU A 141 5.94 33.95 -15.25
CA GLU A 141 5.88 34.27 -13.83
C GLU A 141 5.30 33.11 -12.99
N ARG A 142 4.26 32.45 -13.50
CA ARG A 142 3.52 31.39 -12.79
C ARG A 142 4.19 30.01 -12.91
N TYR A 143 5.12 29.83 -13.83
CA TYR A 143 5.76 28.55 -14.09
C TYR A 143 7.26 28.71 -14.35
N ASP A 144 8.05 27.69 -14.00
CA ASP A 144 9.46 27.64 -14.41
C ASP A 144 9.62 27.31 -15.90
N GLU A 145 10.87 27.31 -16.40
CA GLU A 145 11.17 27.06 -17.82
C GLU A 145 10.73 25.67 -18.34
N ARG A 146 10.30 24.75 -17.45
CA ARG A 146 9.75 23.44 -17.79
C ARG A 146 8.27 23.30 -17.45
N GLY A 147 7.59 24.41 -17.15
CA GLY A 147 6.16 24.43 -16.86
C GLY A 147 5.83 23.89 -15.47
N VAL A 148 6.77 23.84 -14.52
CA VAL A 148 6.47 23.41 -13.15
C VAL A 148 5.96 24.63 -12.35
N PRO A 149 4.84 24.52 -11.61
CA PRO A 149 4.24 25.65 -10.89
C PRO A 149 5.22 26.37 -9.97
N MET A 150 5.12 27.69 -9.98
CA MET A 150 5.85 28.63 -9.11
C MET A 150 4.86 29.37 -8.18
N PRO A 151 5.37 29.97 -7.08
CA PRO A 151 4.52 30.67 -6.13
C PRO A 151 3.70 31.79 -6.77
N VAL A 152 2.47 31.95 -6.28
CA VAL A 152 1.54 33.04 -6.64
C VAL A 152 1.31 34.01 -5.49
N SER A 153 1.57 33.56 -4.26
CA SER A 153 1.50 34.32 -3.03
C SER A 153 2.54 33.82 -2.01
N TRP A 154 2.69 34.57 -0.92
CA TRP A 154 3.59 34.25 0.17
C TRP A 154 3.04 34.82 1.48
N ASP A 155 3.32 34.12 2.60
CA ASP A 155 3.07 34.62 3.96
C ASP A 155 4.40 34.56 4.74
N TYR A 156 4.56 35.40 5.75
CA TYR A 156 5.65 35.24 6.73
C TYR A 156 5.40 34.02 7.65
N ASP A 157 6.41 33.17 7.83
CA ASP A 157 6.29 31.98 8.68
C ASP A 157 6.17 32.36 10.16
N THR A 158 5.06 31.96 10.80
CA THR A 158 4.77 32.25 12.21
C THR A 158 5.72 31.55 13.19
N ASN A 159 6.57 30.63 12.74
CA ASN A 159 7.67 30.09 13.55
C ASN A 159 8.79 31.12 13.75
N PHE A 160 8.98 32.04 12.80
CA PHE A 160 10.01 33.08 12.84
C PHE A 160 9.43 34.45 13.18
N TYR A 161 8.16 34.69 12.85
CA TYR A 161 7.50 35.97 13.02
C TYR A 161 6.29 35.89 13.97
N THR A 162 6.03 36.99 14.66
CA THR A 162 4.75 37.30 15.30
C THR A 162 4.01 38.26 14.40
N CYS A 163 2.87 37.83 13.86
CA CYS A 163 2.08 38.62 12.92
C CYS A 163 0.78 39.11 13.56
N THR A 164 0.59 40.41 13.60
CA THR A 164 -0.51 41.08 14.33
C THR A 164 -1.45 41.75 13.34
N ARG A 165 -2.76 41.58 13.52
CA ARG A 165 -3.78 42.19 12.66
C ARG A 165 -3.71 43.72 12.70
N LEU A 166 -3.78 44.34 11.52
CA LEU A 166 -3.81 45.79 11.36
C LEU A 166 -5.22 46.35 11.15
N ASP A 167 -6.21 45.49 10.90
CA ASP A 167 -7.63 45.89 10.75
C ASP A 167 -8.37 46.05 12.09
N ARG A 168 -7.65 45.99 13.22
CA ARG A 168 -8.20 46.00 14.58
C ARG A 168 -7.55 47.10 15.42
N ASP A 169 -8.37 47.77 16.23
CA ASP A 169 -7.86 48.71 17.23
C ASP A 169 -7.39 48.00 18.51
N ALA A 170 -6.90 48.77 19.49
CA ALA A 170 -6.41 48.24 20.76
C ALA A 170 -7.49 47.53 21.60
N SER A 171 -8.78 47.78 21.34
CA SER A 171 -9.91 47.10 21.98
C SER A 171 -10.35 45.84 21.24
N GLY A 172 -9.81 45.59 20.05
CA GLY A 172 -10.19 44.50 19.15
C GLY A 172 -11.35 44.85 18.21
N ALA A 173 -11.84 46.09 18.20
CA ALA A 173 -12.87 46.53 17.28
C ALA A 173 -12.30 46.70 15.86
N ALA A 174 -13.12 46.46 14.84
CA ALA A 174 -12.71 46.63 13.45
C ALA A 174 -12.47 48.11 13.12
N ILE A 175 -11.36 48.43 12.46
CA ILE A 175 -11.08 49.77 11.96
C ILE A 175 -11.74 49.94 10.59
N PRO A 176 -12.72 50.85 10.43
CA PRO A 176 -13.40 51.03 9.15
C PRO A 176 -12.44 51.42 8.02
N GLY A 177 -12.54 50.75 6.87
CA GLY A 177 -11.76 51.07 5.67
C GLY A 177 -10.36 50.45 5.61
N VAL A 178 -9.90 49.75 6.66
CA VAL A 178 -8.63 49.03 6.64
C VAL A 178 -8.85 47.60 6.12
N THR A 179 -8.62 47.41 4.82
CA THR A 179 -8.84 46.12 4.12
C THR A 179 -7.58 45.59 3.43
N SER A 180 -6.50 46.35 3.42
CA SER A 180 -5.22 45.99 2.81
C SER A 180 -4.05 46.62 3.56
N CYS A 181 -2.83 46.11 3.36
CA CYS A 181 -1.63 46.73 3.90
C CYS A 181 -1.47 48.19 3.46
N GLU A 182 -1.86 48.52 2.23
CA GLU A 182 -1.86 49.89 1.73
C GLU A 182 -2.82 50.80 2.53
N THR A 183 -4.06 50.38 2.72
CA THR A 183 -5.04 51.14 3.52
C THR A 183 -4.64 51.23 5.00
N ALA A 184 -3.99 50.19 5.54
CA ALA A 184 -3.47 50.18 6.91
C ALA A 184 -2.34 51.20 7.10
N ILE A 185 -1.41 51.27 6.15
CA ILE A 185 -0.31 52.25 6.17
C ILE A 185 -0.85 53.67 5.95
N ALA A 186 -1.83 53.85 5.05
CA ALA A 186 -2.47 55.14 4.85
C ALA A 186 -3.18 55.64 6.13
N ASN A 187 -3.82 54.72 6.88
CA ASN A 187 -4.46 55.03 8.16
C ASN A 187 -3.43 55.31 9.27
N LYS A 188 -2.30 54.60 9.28
CA LYS A 188 -1.23 54.74 10.26
C LYS A 188 0.14 54.87 9.58
N PRO A 189 0.54 56.09 9.16
CA PRO A 189 1.78 56.31 8.40
C PRO A 189 3.07 55.86 9.09
N SER A 190 3.06 55.72 10.43
CA SER A 190 4.20 55.18 11.19
C SER A 190 4.55 53.73 10.83
N LEU A 191 3.66 53.02 10.13
CA LEU A 191 3.90 51.65 9.65
C LEU A 191 4.63 51.62 8.30
N ASP A 192 4.87 52.75 7.64
CA ASP A 192 5.46 52.75 6.30
C ASP A 192 6.87 52.13 6.27
N SER A 193 7.64 52.29 7.36
CA SER A 193 9.00 51.73 7.47
C SER A 193 9.04 50.21 7.41
N ILE A 194 7.95 49.53 7.78
CA ILE A 194 7.83 48.08 7.78
C ILE A 194 6.90 47.58 6.66
N ARG A 195 6.63 48.40 5.64
CA ARG A 195 5.74 48.06 4.52
C ARG A 195 6.00 46.67 3.91
N TYR A 196 7.27 46.29 3.76
CA TYR A 196 7.65 44.98 3.21
C TYR A 196 7.33 43.82 4.13
N PHE A 197 7.18 44.07 5.44
CA PHE A 197 6.82 43.10 6.47
C PHE A 197 5.33 43.18 6.84
N CYS A 198 4.50 43.70 5.93
CA CYS A 198 3.05 43.59 5.99
C CYS A 198 2.58 42.60 4.92
N ASP A 199 1.89 41.54 5.33
CA ASP A 199 1.28 40.55 4.44
C ASP A 199 -0.24 40.46 4.62
N MET A 200 -0.92 39.94 3.60
CA MET A 200 -2.36 39.76 3.53
C MET A 200 -2.71 38.31 3.80
N ARG A 201 -3.20 38.00 5.01
CA ARG A 201 -3.49 36.62 5.42
C ARG A 201 -4.97 36.34 5.42
N LEU A 202 -5.34 35.11 5.04
CA LEU A 202 -6.71 34.65 5.11
C LEU A 202 -7.12 34.44 6.58
N VAL A 203 -8.16 35.14 7.03
CA VAL A 203 -8.85 34.92 8.30
C VAL A 203 -10.29 34.57 7.99
N GLY A 204 -10.66 33.30 8.17
CA GLY A 204 -11.91 32.76 7.64
C GLY A 204 -11.87 32.73 6.12
N SER A 205 -12.71 33.54 5.47
CA SER A 205 -12.78 33.67 4.00
C SER A 205 -12.31 35.04 3.50
N THR A 206 -11.72 35.87 4.35
CA THR A 206 -11.33 37.25 4.03
C THR A 206 -9.84 37.45 4.22
N LEU A 207 -9.17 38.05 3.24
CA LEU A 207 -7.78 38.49 3.38
C LEU A 207 -7.74 39.74 4.26
N VAL A 208 -6.90 39.73 5.29
CA VAL A 208 -6.74 40.85 6.23
C VAL A 208 -5.26 41.19 6.43
N PRO A 209 -4.92 42.48 6.56
CA PRO A 209 -3.54 42.92 6.68
C PRO A 209 -2.95 42.58 8.04
N HIS A 210 -1.72 42.07 8.05
CA HIS A 210 -0.96 41.78 9.25
C HIS A 210 0.42 42.43 9.21
N GLU A 211 0.86 42.98 10.34
CA GLU A 211 2.25 43.40 10.57
C GLU A 211 3.02 42.22 11.16
N CYS A 212 4.11 41.81 10.51
CA CYS A 212 4.95 40.68 10.92
C CYS A 212 6.30 41.16 11.45
N LYS A 213 6.57 40.89 12.74
CA LYS A 213 7.85 41.20 13.38
C LYS A 213 8.58 39.92 13.79
N PRO A 214 9.92 39.87 13.74
CA PRO A 214 10.66 38.69 14.19
C PRO A 214 10.33 38.36 15.65
N ARG A 215 10.18 37.07 15.96
CA ARG A 215 10.03 36.59 17.34
C ARG A 215 11.29 36.80 18.16
N THR A 216 12.45 36.67 17.54
CA THR A 216 13.74 36.87 18.19
C THR A 216 14.03 38.36 18.31
N LEU A 217 13.94 38.88 19.52
CA LEU A 217 14.12 40.32 19.81
C LEU A 217 15.56 40.83 19.58
N THR A 218 16.54 39.95 19.37
CA THR A 218 17.93 40.33 19.10
C THR A 218 18.20 40.70 17.64
N LEU A 219 17.28 40.39 16.71
CA LEU A 219 17.47 40.70 15.30
C LEU A 219 17.17 42.18 15.04
N ALA A 220 18.18 42.91 14.56
CA ALA A 220 18.06 44.32 14.23
C ALA A 220 17.49 44.51 12.83
N ALA A 221 16.72 45.59 12.62
CA ALA A 221 16.21 45.98 11.31
C ALA A 221 17.36 46.41 10.39
N VAL A 222 17.36 45.87 9.16
CA VAL A 222 18.26 46.26 8.08
C VAL A 222 17.46 47.08 7.09
N VAL A 223 17.87 48.32 6.87
CA VAL A 223 17.19 49.25 5.95
C VAL A 223 17.69 49.14 4.51
N ASP A 224 16.83 49.44 3.55
CA ASP A 224 17.18 49.52 2.14
C ASP A 224 18.20 50.64 1.92
N ALA A 225 19.29 50.34 1.19
CA ALA A 225 20.29 51.34 0.86
C ALA A 225 19.77 52.38 -0.16
N ALA A 226 18.73 52.04 -0.94
CA ALA A 226 18.10 52.92 -1.91
C ALA A 226 16.93 53.73 -1.31
N ASP A 227 16.37 53.30 -0.17
CA ASP A 227 15.33 53.98 0.58
C ASP A 227 15.55 53.72 2.09
N ASN A 228 16.37 54.58 2.71
CA ASN A 228 16.86 54.42 4.09
C ASN A 228 15.73 54.33 5.14
N ASN A 229 14.48 54.56 4.77
CA ASN A 229 13.33 54.45 5.65
C ASN A 229 12.61 53.09 5.59
N ARG A 230 12.99 52.17 4.68
CA ARG A 230 12.32 50.87 4.53
C ARG A 230 13.15 49.72 5.07
N VAL A 231 12.56 48.89 5.92
CA VAL A 231 13.20 47.65 6.41
C VAL A 231 13.11 46.56 5.33
N VAL A 232 14.23 45.98 4.93
CA VAL A 232 14.33 44.91 3.92
C VAL A 232 14.72 43.55 4.50
N ALA A 233 15.27 43.53 5.71
CA ALA A 233 15.61 42.31 6.43
C ALA A 233 15.68 42.56 7.95
N TYR A 234 15.70 41.48 8.72
CA TYR A 234 16.08 41.48 10.13
C TYR A 234 17.28 40.55 10.34
N ALA A 235 18.34 41.03 10.98
CA ALA A 235 19.59 40.27 11.09
C ALA A 235 20.37 40.54 12.39
N ASP A 236 21.17 39.56 12.78
CA ASP A 236 22.26 39.68 13.74
C ASP A 236 23.51 38.95 13.20
N ALA A 237 24.54 38.78 14.04
CA ALA A 237 25.77 38.10 13.64
C ALA A 237 25.58 36.61 13.28
N SER A 238 24.48 35.99 13.70
CA SER A 238 24.21 34.55 13.59
C SER A 238 23.07 34.19 12.63
N SER A 239 22.15 35.11 12.36
CA SER A 239 20.95 34.84 11.58
C SER A 239 20.51 36.07 10.77
N ARG A 240 19.90 35.81 9.62
CA ARG A 240 19.28 36.82 8.75
C ARG A 240 17.94 36.31 8.25
N LEU A 241 16.93 37.17 8.29
CA LEU A 241 15.58 36.95 7.77
C LEU A 241 15.25 38.08 6.79
N ASP A 242 15.34 37.80 5.50
CA ASP A 242 15.02 38.77 4.44
C ASP A 242 13.51 38.89 4.22
N ARG A 243 13.06 40.01 3.63
CA ARG A 243 11.67 40.19 3.23
C ARG A 243 11.21 39.08 2.30
N CYS A 244 9.99 38.58 2.48
CA CYS A 244 9.44 37.57 1.61
C CYS A 244 9.06 38.16 0.24
N GLY A 245 8.95 37.29 -0.76
CA GLY A 245 8.56 37.65 -2.12
C GLY A 245 8.31 36.40 -2.96
N LEU A 246 7.86 36.57 -4.20
CA LEU A 246 7.55 35.43 -5.08
C LEU A 246 8.77 34.71 -5.66
N LYS A 247 9.95 35.34 -5.61
CA LYS A 247 11.17 34.82 -6.23
C LYS A 247 11.87 33.82 -5.31
N LEU A 248 11.90 32.56 -5.73
CA LEU A 248 12.65 31.50 -5.05
C LEU A 248 14.12 31.47 -5.48
N THR A 249 14.99 31.08 -4.54
CA THR A 249 16.41 30.82 -4.81
C THR A 249 16.58 29.39 -5.32
N GLN A 250 17.43 29.20 -6.33
CA GLN A 250 17.79 27.87 -6.80
C GLN A 250 18.77 27.20 -5.83
N ARG A 251 18.56 25.90 -5.60
CA ARG A 251 19.46 25.07 -4.81
C ARG A 251 20.85 25.05 -5.45
N ARG A 252 21.90 25.16 -4.64
CA ARG A 252 23.28 25.06 -5.11
C ARG A 252 23.95 23.78 -4.65
N THR A 253 24.80 23.19 -5.48
CA THR A 253 25.69 22.08 -5.10
C THR A 253 27.05 22.32 -5.72
N GLY A 254 28.11 22.34 -4.91
CA GLY A 254 29.45 22.70 -5.36
C GLY A 254 29.54 24.12 -5.96
N GLY A 255 28.68 25.05 -5.52
CA GLY A 255 28.60 26.42 -6.04
C GLY A 255 27.76 26.61 -7.31
N VAL A 256 27.34 25.52 -7.96
CA VAL A 256 26.54 25.53 -9.19
C VAL A 256 25.05 25.46 -8.87
N GLU A 257 24.24 26.30 -9.52
CA GLU A 257 22.79 26.29 -9.42
C GLU A 257 22.20 25.06 -10.11
N ILE A 258 21.33 24.34 -9.39
CA ILE A 258 20.60 23.19 -9.91
C ILE A 258 19.28 23.68 -10.48
N LYS A 259 19.18 23.68 -11.80
CA LYS A 259 17.94 24.05 -12.49
C LYS A 259 16.77 23.16 -12.04
N GLY A 260 15.60 23.77 -11.85
CA GLY A 260 14.39 23.08 -11.42
C GLY A 260 14.31 22.74 -9.93
N ALA A 261 15.41 22.87 -9.19
CA ALA A 261 15.48 22.65 -7.75
C ALA A 261 15.55 23.99 -7.01
N TYR A 262 14.57 24.24 -6.14
CA TYR A 262 14.42 25.50 -5.42
C TYR A 262 14.51 25.26 -3.91
N GLU A 263 15.04 26.24 -3.19
CA GLU A 263 15.05 26.26 -1.73
C GLU A 263 14.03 27.27 -1.21
N PRO A 264 13.21 26.90 -0.20
CA PRO A 264 12.28 27.84 0.40
C PRO A 264 13.08 28.92 1.14
N GLN A 265 12.70 30.19 0.95
CA GLN A 265 13.30 31.28 1.72
C GLN A 265 12.99 31.11 3.20
N ARG A 266 14.02 31.20 4.05
CA ARG A 266 13.87 31.10 5.50
C ARG A 266 12.93 32.19 6.01
N GLY A 267 11.93 31.79 6.80
CA GLY A 267 10.94 32.70 7.35
C GLY A 267 9.77 33.03 6.41
N CYS A 268 9.67 32.36 5.26
CA CYS A 268 8.59 32.56 4.29
C CYS A 268 7.86 31.24 3.99
N VAL A 269 6.55 31.34 3.80
CA VAL A 269 5.67 30.29 3.31
C VAL A 269 5.21 30.70 1.92
N HIS A 270 5.73 30.07 0.87
CA HIS A 270 5.32 30.38 -0.50
C HIS A 270 4.21 29.44 -0.94
N ARG A 271 3.20 29.94 -1.63
CA ARG A 271 2.10 29.11 -2.11
C ARG A 271 1.94 29.30 -3.59
N GLU A 272 1.91 28.20 -4.33
CA GLU A 272 1.35 28.20 -5.67
C GLU A 272 -0.17 28.37 -5.58
N GLY A 273 -0.84 28.58 -6.71
CA GLY A 273 -2.29 28.71 -6.82
C GLY A 273 -2.99 27.38 -7.07
N TYR A 274 -4.31 27.46 -7.22
CA TYR A 274 -5.12 26.30 -7.59
C TYR A 274 -5.32 26.19 -9.11
N VAL A 275 -5.66 25.00 -9.55
CA VAL A 275 -6.21 24.73 -10.88
C VAL A 275 -7.48 23.88 -10.74
N THR A 276 -8.39 23.99 -11.71
CA THR A 276 -9.56 23.12 -11.79
C THR A 276 -9.23 21.86 -12.59
N ARG A 277 -9.66 20.70 -12.10
CA ARG A 277 -9.51 19.41 -12.77
C ARG A 277 -10.82 18.63 -12.73
N PRO A 278 -11.07 17.76 -13.73
CA PRO A 278 -12.12 16.77 -13.62
C PRO A 278 -11.97 15.97 -12.32
N ALA A 279 -13.09 15.59 -11.74
CA ALA A 279 -13.12 14.83 -10.50
C ALA A 279 -12.35 13.51 -10.63
N PRO A 280 -11.55 13.13 -9.61
CA PRO A 280 -10.89 11.84 -9.57
C PRO A 280 -11.85 10.66 -9.64
N PHE A 281 -11.34 9.47 -9.95
CA PHE A 281 -12.14 8.24 -10.03
C PHE A 281 -12.84 7.86 -8.70
N TRP A 282 -12.36 8.38 -7.57
CA TRP A 282 -12.94 8.16 -6.23
C TRP A 282 -13.90 9.28 -5.78
N SER A 283 -14.09 10.34 -6.58
CA SER A 283 -14.92 11.50 -6.24
C SER A 283 -16.24 11.48 -7.00
N ALA A 284 -17.36 11.54 -6.28
CA ALA A 284 -18.71 11.46 -6.86
C ALA A 284 -19.58 12.73 -6.67
N GLY A 285 -19.05 13.77 -6.01
CA GLY A 285 -19.87 14.92 -5.56
C GLY A 285 -19.94 16.13 -6.52
N SER A 286 -19.03 16.22 -7.50
CA SER A 286 -18.95 17.32 -8.47
C SER A 286 -18.20 16.81 -9.71
N PRO A 287 -18.51 17.28 -10.93
CA PRO A 287 -17.75 16.91 -12.13
C PRO A 287 -16.31 17.45 -12.10
N ASP A 288 -16.06 18.54 -11.37
CA ASP A 288 -14.75 19.18 -11.25
C ASP A 288 -14.37 19.46 -9.78
N VAL A 289 -13.08 19.51 -9.51
CA VAL A 289 -12.49 19.84 -8.21
C VAL A 289 -11.36 20.86 -8.36
N LYS A 290 -11.19 21.73 -7.36
CA LYS A 290 -9.98 22.55 -7.23
C LYS A 290 -8.84 21.71 -6.63
N VAL A 291 -7.66 21.81 -7.22
CA VAL A 291 -6.45 21.10 -6.80
C VAL A 291 -5.30 22.08 -6.81
N CYS A 292 -4.41 21.98 -5.83
CA CYS A 292 -3.17 22.76 -5.85
C CYS A 292 -2.34 22.44 -7.09
N ALA A 293 -1.76 23.47 -7.72
CA ALA A 293 -1.16 23.31 -9.04
C ALA A 293 -0.01 22.30 -9.06
N ILE A 294 0.77 22.17 -7.97
CA ILE A 294 1.84 21.16 -7.84
C ILE A 294 1.26 19.74 -7.87
N GLU A 295 0.18 19.50 -7.13
CA GLU A 295 -0.48 18.20 -7.09
C GLU A 295 -1.28 17.91 -8.36
N ALA A 296 -1.69 18.92 -9.12
CA ALA A 296 -2.44 18.75 -10.36
C ALA A 296 -1.58 18.40 -11.59
N GLN A 297 -0.27 18.20 -11.41
CA GLN A 297 0.63 17.83 -12.49
C GLN A 297 0.39 16.38 -12.97
N THR A 298 0.45 16.19 -14.29
CA THR A 298 0.13 14.92 -14.97
C THR A 298 1.34 14.24 -15.60
N ARG A 299 2.55 14.75 -15.38
CA ARG A 299 3.78 14.27 -16.05
C ARG A 299 4.08 12.82 -15.70
N LEU A 300 4.64 12.07 -16.65
CA LEU A 300 5.13 10.71 -16.42
C LEU A 300 6.56 10.69 -15.87
N ALA A 301 7.32 11.76 -16.05
CA ALA A 301 8.69 11.90 -15.57
C ALA A 301 8.99 13.36 -15.18
N ASN A 302 9.97 13.53 -14.30
CA ASN A 302 10.54 14.82 -13.97
C ASN A 302 11.17 15.45 -15.24
N PRO A 303 10.81 16.69 -15.62
CA PRO A 303 11.25 17.28 -16.89
C PRO A 303 12.72 17.72 -16.91
N TRP A 304 13.40 17.68 -15.76
CA TRP A 304 14.81 18.04 -15.59
C TRP A 304 15.71 16.82 -15.52
N THR A 305 15.33 15.82 -14.73
CA THR A 305 16.13 14.61 -14.48
C THR A 305 15.71 13.41 -15.32
N LEU A 306 14.53 13.48 -15.97
CA LEU A 306 13.87 12.39 -16.68
C LEU A 306 13.53 11.18 -15.80
N GLU A 307 13.61 11.31 -14.47
CA GLU A 307 13.24 10.24 -13.54
C GLU A 307 11.72 10.01 -13.54
N PRO A 308 11.26 8.75 -13.43
CA PRO A 308 9.85 8.40 -13.52
C PRO A 308 9.02 8.84 -12.30
N CYS A 309 7.87 9.47 -12.57
CA CYS A 309 6.88 9.87 -11.58
C CYS A 309 5.97 8.73 -11.11
N THR A 310 6.13 7.51 -11.63
CA THR A 310 5.41 6.30 -11.22
C THR A 310 6.15 5.50 -10.14
N THR A 311 7.14 6.11 -9.49
CA THR A 311 7.86 5.53 -8.36
C THR A 311 7.53 6.27 -7.08
N ALA A 312 7.83 5.69 -5.91
CA ALA A 312 7.60 6.32 -4.61
C ALA A 312 8.24 7.73 -4.46
N ARG A 313 9.19 8.09 -5.34
CA ARG A 313 9.82 9.41 -5.39
C ARG A 313 8.88 10.55 -5.76
N PHE A 314 7.77 10.28 -6.46
CA PHE A 314 6.83 11.32 -6.90
C PHE A 314 6.32 12.16 -5.72
N ASN A 315 6.16 11.53 -4.55
CA ASN A 315 5.74 12.19 -3.33
C ASN A 315 6.70 13.29 -2.89
N GLY A 316 7.98 13.24 -3.25
CA GLY A 316 8.97 14.28 -2.94
C GLY A 316 9.26 15.24 -4.11
N ASP A 317 8.63 15.02 -5.27
CA ASP A 317 8.94 15.73 -6.50
C ASP A 317 7.77 16.62 -6.92
N ARG A 318 7.95 17.94 -6.77
CA ARG A 318 6.93 18.94 -7.15
C ARG A 318 6.57 18.92 -8.63
N SER A 319 7.39 18.34 -9.50
CA SER A 319 7.14 18.29 -10.94
C SER A 319 6.21 17.15 -11.35
N CYS A 320 6.03 16.15 -10.47
CA CYS A 320 5.26 14.96 -10.73
C CYS A 320 3.76 15.15 -10.45
N GLY A 321 3.37 15.57 -9.26
CA GLY A 321 1.95 15.65 -8.86
C GLY A 321 1.21 14.31 -8.92
N CYS A 322 -0.13 14.37 -8.88
CA CYS A 322 -1.01 13.21 -8.77
C CYS A 322 -1.27 12.47 -10.10
N GLY A 323 -0.68 12.88 -11.22
CA GLY A 323 -0.86 12.18 -12.49
C GLY A 323 -2.18 12.51 -13.18
N GLU A 324 -2.35 11.93 -14.37
CA GLU A 324 -3.58 12.09 -15.16
C GLU A 324 -4.79 11.60 -14.36
N GLY A 325 -5.90 12.34 -14.36
CA GLY A 325 -7.08 11.99 -13.55
C GLY A 325 -6.81 11.85 -12.04
N MET A 326 -5.69 12.39 -11.55
CA MET A 326 -5.19 12.28 -10.18
C MET A 326 -4.84 10.85 -9.74
N ARG A 327 -4.62 9.94 -10.69
CA ARG A 327 -4.42 8.48 -10.51
C ARG A 327 -3.29 8.05 -9.55
N ARG A 328 -2.28 8.87 -9.29
CA ARG A 328 -1.21 8.56 -8.31
C ARG A 328 -1.60 8.80 -6.85
N CYS A 329 -2.60 9.62 -6.61
CA CYS A 329 -3.00 10.01 -5.26
C CYS A 329 -4.21 9.22 -4.78
N GLU A 330 -4.52 9.33 -3.49
CA GLU A 330 -5.68 8.68 -2.88
C GLU A 330 -6.67 9.70 -2.30
N ALA A 331 -7.91 9.24 -2.13
CA ALA A 331 -8.98 10.04 -1.53
C ALA A 331 -8.59 10.60 -0.16
N PRO A 332 -9.01 11.84 0.19
CA PRO A 332 -8.63 12.50 1.43
C PRO A 332 -8.96 11.75 2.74
N ASN A 333 -10.01 10.95 2.74
CA ASN A 333 -10.43 10.15 3.88
C ASN A 333 -9.75 8.77 3.94
N GLY A 334 -8.88 8.43 2.98
CA GLY A 334 -8.23 7.13 2.87
C GLY A 334 -9.12 6.00 2.37
N SER A 335 -10.34 6.29 1.89
CA SER A 335 -11.27 5.25 1.43
C SER A 335 -10.71 4.43 0.27
N THR A 336 -9.89 5.05 -0.61
CA THR A 336 -9.24 4.35 -1.72
C THR A 336 -8.33 3.23 -1.23
N HIS A 337 -7.49 3.49 -0.22
CA HIS A 337 -6.63 2.47 0.39
C HIS A 337 -7.46 1.37 1.03
N THR A 338 -8.41 1.75 1.88
CA THR A 338 -9.26 0.79 2.60
C THR A 338 -9.97 -0.17 1.65
N ALA A 339 -10.62 0.36 0.60
CA ALA A 339 -11.34 -0.45 -0.38
C ALA A 339 -10.42 -1.41 -1.16
N ARG A 340 -9.20 -0.98 -1.49
CA ARG A 340 -8.19 -1.85 -2.13
C ARG A 340 -7.73 -2.96 -1.20
N ILE A 341 -7.43 -2.63 0.06
CA ILE A 341 -7.02 -3.62 1.06
C ILE A 341 -8.11 -4.66 1.31
N GLU A 342 -9.36 -4.21 1.45
CA GLU A 342 -10.51 -5.11 1.61
C GLU A 342 -10.66 -6.04 0.40
N ALA A 343 -10.57 -5.50 -0.81
CA ALA A 343 -10.66 -6.30 -2.03
C ALA A 343 -9.48 -7.29 -2.18
N ILE A 344 -8.24 -6.86 -1.90
CA ILE A 344 -7.07 -7.76 -1.87
C ILE A 344 -7.30 -8.90 -0.87
N SER A 345 -7.85 -8.61 0.31
CA SER A 345 -8.11 -9.59 1.35
C SER A 345 -9.22 -10.59 1.01
N GLU A 346 -10.20 -10.17 0.21
CA GLU A 346 -11.35 -10.99 -0.19
C GLU A 346 -11.06 -11.89 -1.40
N GLU A 347 -10.22 -11.46 -2.35
CA GLU A 347 -9.83 -12.22 -3.54
C GLU A 347 -9.52 -13.71 -3.27
N PRO A 348 -8.62 -14.08 -2.33
CA PRO A 348 -8.30 -15.49 -2.07
C PRO A 348 -9.48 -16.29 -1.50
N GLU A 349 -10.41 -15.64 -0.78
CA GLU A 349 -11.62 -16.29 -0.26
C GLU A 349 -12.53 -16.71 -1.43
N LEU A 350 -12.68 -15.83 -2.43
CA LEU A 350 -13.48 -16.10 -3.62
C LEU A 350 -12.84 -17.18 -4.51
N ILE A 351 -11.51 -17.20 -4.63
CA ILE A 351 -10.80 -18.30 -5.31
C ILE A 351 -11.16 -19.64 -4.65
N ALA A 352 -11.02 -19.72 -3.32
CA ALA A 352 -11.29 -20.95 -2.59
C ALA A 352 -12.76 -21.37 -2.66
N GLU A 353 -13.68 -20.42 -2.48
CA GLU A 353 -15.11 -20.66 -2.65
C GLU A 353 -15.42 -21.19 -4.05
N SER A 354 -14.81 -20.61 -5.09
CA SER A 354 -15.06 -20.98 -6.49
C SER A 354 -14.74 -22.44 -6.80
N VAL A 355 -13.70 -22.99 -6.16
CA VAL A 355 -13.25 -24.38 -6.27
C VAL A 355 -14.24 -25.29 -5.55
N VAL A 356 -14.62 -24.95 -4.31
CA VAL A 356 -15.57 -25.74 -3.50
C VAL A 356 -16.98 -25.73 -4.11
N ARG A 357 -17.43 -24.58 -4.61
CA ARG A 357 -18.74 -24.40 -5.24
C ARG A 357 -18.89 -25.25 -6.49
N ARG A 358 -17.85 -25.34 -7.32
CA ARG A 358 -17.81 -26.18 -8.52
C ARG A 358 -17.47 -27.65 -8.27
N ASP A 359 -17.27 -28.03 -7.00
CA ASP A 359 -16.87 -29.38 -6.61
C ASP A 359 -15.58 -29.86 -7.32
N GLU A 360 -14.68 -28.92 -7.60
CA GLU A 360 -13.36 -29.20 -8.16
C GLU A 360 -12.44 -29.87 -7.11
N PRO A 361 -11.36 -30.56 -7.52
CA PRO A 361 -10.33 -31.03 -6.59
C PRO A 361 -9.87 -29.90 -5.68
N TYR A 362 -9.97 -30.09 -4.36
CA TYR A 362 -9.78 -29.03 -3.37
C TYR A 362 -8.43 -28.33 -3.49
N PHE A 363 -7.37 -29.07 -3.78
CA PHE A 363 -6.03 -28.48 -3.91
C PHE A 363 -5.85 -27.61 -5.16
N ASN A 364 -6.86 -27.51 -6.04
CA ASN A 364 -6.90 -26.49 -7.08
C ASN A 364 -6.91 -25.07 -6.50
N ILE A 365 -7.28 -24.86 -5.22
CA ILE A 365 -7.09 -23.56 -4.55
C ILE A 365 -5.63 -23.11 -4.57
N LEU A 366 -4.67 -24.03 -4.72
CA LEU A 366 -3.24 -23.75 -4.74
C LEU A 366 -2.68 -23.56 -6.14
N THR A 367 -3.38 -24.01 -7.19
CA THR A 367 -2.84 -24.10 -8.57
C THR A 367 -3.68 -23.39 -9.61
N THR A 368 -4.95 -23.09 -9.34
CA THR A 368 -5.84 -22.45 -10.32
C THR A 368 -5.36 -21.05 -10.70
N ARG A 369 -5.53 -20.70 -11.97
CA ARG A 369 -5.32 -19.33 -12.47
C ARG A 369 -6.57 -18.48 -12.41
N ARG A 370 -7.73 -19.08 -12.09
CA ARG A 370 -8.97 -18.34 -11.85
C ARG A 370 -8.75 -17.35 -10.71
N SER A 371 -9.13 -16.11 -10.92
CA SER A 371 -9.24 -15.12 -9.85
C SER A 371 -10.46 -14.23 -10.06
N PHE A 372 -10.68 -13.33 -9.11
CA PHE A 372 -11.82 -12.43 -9.07
C PHE A 372 -11.34 -11.02 -8.80
N LEU A 373 -11.98 -10.04 -9.45
CA LEU A 373 -11.75 -8.64 -9.16
C LEU A 373 -13.07 -7.88 -9.08
N ASN A 374 -13.09 -6.82 -8.28
CA ASN A 374 -14.17 -5.85 -8.16
C ASN A 374 -13.70 -4.47 -8.68
N GLY A 375 -14.50 -3.42 -8.47
CA GLY A 375 -14.15 -2.04 -8.85
C GLY A 375 -12.74 -1.62 -8.39
N PRO A 376 -12.42 -1.68 -7.09
CA PRO A 376 -11.09 -1.33 -6.56
C PRO A 376 -9.91 -2.08 -7.20
N LEU A 377 -10.02 -3.40 -7.40
CA LEU A 377 -8.95 -4.19 -8.03
C LEU A 377 -8.85 -3.97 -9.54
N SER A 378 -9.99 -3.81 -10.23
CA SER A 378 -10.03 -3.45 -11.66
C SER A 378 -9.25 -2.16 -11.90
N GLU A 379 -9.52 -1.15 -11.08
CA GLU A 379 -8.88 0.15 -11.13
C GLU A 379 -7.37 0.05 -10.85
N LEU A 380 -6.98 -0.67 -9.78
CA LEU A 380 -5.57 -0.86 -9.39
C LEU A 380 -4.74 -1.59 -10.45
N TYR A 381 -5.26 -2.68 -11.04
CA TYR A 381 -4.48 -3.53 -11.94
C TYR A 381 -4.39 -2.99 -13.37
N ARG A 382 -5.34 -2.15 -13.79
CA ARG A 382 -5.39 -1.66 -15.17
C ARG A 382 -4.56 -0.40 -15.40
N ASP A 383 -4.14 0.29 -14.34
CA ASP A 383 -3.51 1.60 -14.42
C ASP A 383 -2.15 1.64 -13.70
N PRO A 384 -1.04 1.78 -14.44
CA PRO A 384 0.31 1.77 -13.87
C PRO A 384 0.64 3.01 -13.02
N GLN A 385 -0.25 4.02 -12.99
CA GLN A 385 -0.10 5.20 -12.14
C GLN A 385 -0.73 5.01 -10.75
N GLN A 386 -1.38 3.88 -10.45
CA GLN A 386 -2.11 3.70 -9.20
C GLN A 386 -1.24 3.24 -8.04
N ALA A 387 -1.62 3.69 -6.85
CA ALA A 387 -1.06 3.25 -5.56
C ALA A 387 0.48 3.31 -5.49
N VAL A 388 1.07 4.23 -6.26
CA VAL A 388 2.52 4.37 -6.42
C VAL A 388 3.18 4.57 -5.05
N GLY A 389 4.14 3.70 -4.75
CA GLY A 389 4.87 3.72 -3.48
C GLY A 389 4.09 3.24 -2.25
N VAL A 390 2.85 2.76 -2.43
CA VAL A 390 2.01 2.14 -1.39
C VAL A 390 1.77 0.66 -1.70
N LEU A 391 1.19 0.37 -2.87
CA LEU A 391 0.95 -0.99 -3.36
C LEU A 391 1.93 -1.28 -4.50
N SER A 392 2.98 -2.04 -4.19
CA SER A 392 3.86 -2.65 -5.19
C SER A 392 3.26 -3.98 -5.68
N VAL A 393 2.42 -3.91 -6.72
CA VAL A 393 1.71 -5.08 -7.28
C VAL A 393 1.93 -5.15 -8.80
N THR A 394 2.26 -6.33 -9.31
CA THR A 394 2.22 -6.58 -10.76
C THR A 394 0.79 -6.94 -11.14
N ALA A 395 0.26 -6.33 -12.21
CA ALA A 395 -1.05 -6.71 -12.74
C ALA A 395 -1.05 -8.23 -13.03
N PRO A 396 -2.03 -8.99 -12.52
CA PRO A 396 -1.98 -10.44 -12.57
C PRO A 396 -2.42 -11.04 -13.92
N ALA A 397 -2.79 -10.18 -14.87
CA ALA A 397 -3.01 -10.47 -16.27
C ALA A 397 -2.83 -9.17 -17.08
N GLU A 398 -2.66 -9.29 -18.39
CA GLU A 398 -2.66 -8.15 -19.31
C GLU A 398 -3.88 -7.23 -19.08
N PRO A 399 -3.70 -5.91 -18.85
CA PRO A 399 -4.80 -4.98 -18.58
C PRO A 399 -5.97 -5.05 -19.57
N ALA A 400 -5.72 -5.37 -20.83
CA ALA A 400 -6.76 -5.49 -21.85
C ALA A 400 -7.78 -6.60 -21.57
N VAL A 401 -7.39 -7.69 -20.88
CA VAL A 401 -8.27 -8.84 -20.61
C VAL A 401 -8.95 -8.76 -19.23
N LEU A 402 -8.51 -7.86 -18.35
CA LEU A 402 -9.11 -7.66 -17.04
C LEU A 402 -10.49 -6.99 -17.16
N PRO A 403 -11.54 -7.49 -16.49
CA PRO A 403 -12.83 -6.81 -16.44
C PRO A 403 -12.68 -5.34 -16.02
N ASN A 404 -13.30 -4.41 -16.76
CA ASN A 404 -13.27 -2.97 -16.48
C ASN A 404 -14.51 -2.58 -15.64
N LEU A 405 -14.31 -2.36 -14.35
CA LEU A 405 -15.38 -2.04 -13.40
C LEU A 405 -15.14 -0.64 -12.81
N PRO A 406 -16.18 0.21 -12.70
CA PRO A 406 -16.07 1.46 -11.96
C PRO A 406 -15.63 1.22 -10.52
N PHE A 407 -14.77 2.10 -10.00
CA PHE A 407 -14.21 1.98 -8.64
C PHE A 407 -15.26 1.81 -7.53
N ALA A 408 -16.41 2.47 -7.67
CA ALA A 408 -17.51 2.40 -6.70
C ALA A 408 -18.20 1.01 -6.61
N GLN A 409 -17.98 0.12 -7.57
CA GLN A 409 -18.57 -1.23 -7.57
C GLN A 409 -17.77 -2.18 -6.68
N VAL A 410 -17.77 -1.91 -5.38
CA VAL A 410 -17.00 -2.67 -4.37
C VAL A 410 -17.55 -4.09 -4.17
N ASP A 411 -18.86 -4.30 -4.32
CA ASP A 411 -19.50 -5.61 -4.11
C ASP A 411 -19.71 -6.41 -5.42
N THR A 412 -19.32 -5.86 -6.56
CA THR A 412 -19.49 -6.53 -7.87
C THR A 412 -18.22 -7.25 -8.27
N TRP A 413 -18.19 -8.56 -8.04
CA TRP A 413 -17.06 -9.41 -8.39
C TRP A 413 -17.20 -10.03 -9.79
N LYS A 414 -16.12 -10.01 -10.57
CA LYS A 414 -16.02 -10.65 -11.88
C LYS A 414 -14.85 -11.60 -11.92
N GLU A 415 -15.11 -12.79 -12.47
CA GLU A 415 -14.09 -13.81 -12.70
C GLU A 415 -13.20 -13.41 -13.89
N TYR A 416 -11.90 -13.71 -13.79
CA TYR A 416 -10.94 -13.62 -14.88
C TYR A 416 -9.86 -14.70 -14.71
N VAL A 417 -9.01 -14.85 -15.73
CA VAL A 417 -7.89 -15.80 -15.72
C VAL A 417 -6.58 -15.02 -15.62
N ARG A 418 -5.76 -15.38 -14.63
CA ARG A 418 -4.41 -14.83 -14.43
C ARG A 418 -3.39 -15.43 -15.40
N ASP A 419 -2.29 -14.73 -15.58
CA ASP A 419 -1.18 -15.17 -16.43
C ASP A 419 -0.53 -16.48 -15.92
N PRO A 420 0.17 -17.23 -16.78
CA PRO A 420 0.65 -18.60 -16.48
C PRO A 420 1.52 -18.76 -15.24
N GLU A 421 2.21 -17.71 -14.80
CA GLU A 421 3.09 -17.67 -13.63
C GLU A 421 2.35 -17.71 -12.29
N HIS A 422 1.03 -17.43 -12.28
CA HIS A 422 0.23 -17.40 -11.06
C HIS A 422 -0.28 -18.79 -10.66
N SER A 423 -0.31 -19.05 -9.36
CA SER A 423 -0.68 -20.34 -8.76
C SER A 423 -1.61 -20.14 -7.57
N GLY A 424 -2.92 -20.26 -7.82
CA GLY A 424 -3.97 -20.22 -6.80
C GLY A 424 -3.82 -19.07 -5.79
N VAL A 425 -4.16 -19.35 -4.54
CA VAL A 425 -4.03 -18.37 -3.45
C VAL A 425 -2.57 -18.00 -3.15
N LEU A 426 -1.60 -18.85 -3.50
CA LEU A 426 -0.18 -18.71 -3.14
C LEU A 426 0.55 -17.55 -3.84
N THR A 427 -0.06 -16.99 -4.89
CA THR A 427 0.47 -15.84 -5.65
C THR A 427 -0.54 -14.69 -5.74
N THR A 428 -1.56 -14.69 -4.89
CA THR A 428 -2.42 -13.50 -4.69
C THR A 428 -1.64 -12.42 -3.96
N PRO A 429 -1.93 -11.12 -4.19
CA PRO A 429 -1.31 -10.05 -3.42
C PRO A 429 -1.51 -10.21 -1.92
N SER A 430 -2.67 -10.73 -1.47
CA SER A 430 -2.92 -11.03 -0.06
C SER A 430 -1.86 -11.95 0.54
N PHE A 431 -1.60 -13.10 -0.09
CA PHE A 431 -0.59 -14.04 0.38
C PHE A 431 0.83 -13.45 0.35
N LEU A 432 1.17 -12.75 -0.74
CA LEU A 432 2.52 -12.20 -0.94
C LEU A 432 2.83 -11.06 0.04
N TYR A 433 1.86 -10.21 0.39
CA TYR A 433 2.03 -9.17 1.40
C TYR A 433 1.99 -9.72 2.82
N ARG A 434 1.10 -10.68 3.11
CA ARG A 434 1.00 -11.29 4.44
C ARG A 434 2.27 -12.03 4.83
N PHE A 435 2.89 -12.69 3.85
CA PHE A 435 4.12 -13.45 3.99
C PHE A 435 5.23 -12.81 3.14
N PRO A 436 5.86 -11.73 3.64
CA PRO A 436 6.68 -10.85 2.83
C PRO A 436 8.04 -11.45 2.44
N THR A 437 8.48 -12.56 3.03
CA THR A 437 9.75 -13.22 2.68
C THR A 437 9.52 -14.64 2.20
N GLN A 438 10.45 -15.19 1.43
CA GLN A 438 10.33 -16.58 0.95
C GLN A 438 10.21 -17.57 2.12
N ARG A 439 10.97 -17.32 3.19
CA ARG A 439 10.91 -18.14 4.42
C ARG A 439 9.55 -18.05 5.11
N ALA A 440 8.94 -16.86 5.16
CA ALA A 440 7.59 -16.69 5.73
C ALA A 440 6.53 -17.43 4.89
N ARG A 441 6.64 -17.38 3.55
CA ARG A 441 5.75 -18.10 2.62
C ARG A 441 5.84 -19.61 2.83
N VAL A 442 7.06 -20.14 2.94
CA VAL A 442 7.31 -21.56 3.26
C VAL A 442 6.73 -21.93 4.62
N ASN A 443 7.04 -21.16 5.67
CA ASN A 443 6.56 -21.44 7.01
C ASN A 443 5.03 -21.51 7.07
N HIS A 444 4.35 -20.55 6.45
CA HIS A 444 2.89 -20.56 6.42
C HIS A 444 2.33 -21.69 5.55
N PHE A 445 2.91 -21.97 4.38
CA PHE A 445 2.49 -23.10 3.54
C PHE A 445 2.59 -24.43 4.31
N TYR A 446 3.70 -24.67 5.00
CA TYR A 446 3.90 -25.88 5.81
C TYR A 446 2.91 -25.95 6.98
N ALA A 447 2.66 -24.83 7.67
CA ALA A 447 1.72 -24.80 8.78
C ALA A 447 0.27 -25.00 8.31
N ALA A 448 -0.15 -24.29 7.27
CA ALA A 448 -1.53 -24.28 6.79
C ALA A 448 -1.89 -25.58 6.07
N PHE A 449 -1.04 -26.04 5.15
CA PHE A 449 -1.37 -27.12 4.21
C PHE A 449 -0.67 -28.45 4.50
N LEU A 450 0.42 -28.46 5.27
CA LEU A 450 1.10 -29.70 5.65
C LEU A 450 1.00 -30.02 7.15
N CYS A 451 0.45 -29.09 7.95
CA CYS A 451 0.34 -29.21 9.40
C CYS A 451 1.72 -29.47 10.06
N LYS A 452 2.78 -28.90 9.47
CA LYS A 452 4.17 -29.02 9.91
C LYS A 452 4.69 -27.65 10.35
N SER A 453 5.59 -27.66 11.33
CA SER A 453 6.33 -26.48 11.79
C SER A 453 7.83 -26.74 11.73
N PHE A 454 8.60 -25.69 11.47
CA PHE A 454 10.05 -25.76 11.54
C PHE A 454 10.49 -25.52 12.99
N ALA A 455 10.94 -26.59 13.66
CA ALA A 455 11.55 -26.53 14.97
C ALA A 455 12.85 -27.34 14.95
N PRO A 456 13.91 -26.87 15.64
CA PRO A 456 15.11 -27.68 15.80
C PRO A 456 14.77 -28.94 16.61
N PRO A 457 15.46 -30.07 16.35
CA PRO A 457 15.35 -31.27 17.20
C PRO A 457 15.64 -30.95 18.67
N ASP A 458 15.01 -31.68 19.61
CA ASP A 458 15.21 -31.47 21.06
C ASP A 458 16.68 -31.60 21.50
N ASN A 459 17.48 -32.37 20.76
CA ASN A 459 18.91 -32.57 20.99
C ASN A 459 19.81 -31.64 20.16
N ALA A 460 19.26 -30.70 19.40
CA ALA A 460 20.03 -29.78 18.59
C ALA A 460 20.74 -28.75 19.47
N ARG A 461 22.04 -28.96 19.69
CA ARG A 461 22.90 -28.00 20.39
C ARG A 461 23.46 -27.01 19.39
N GLN A 462 23.21 -25.71 19.61
CA GLN A 462 23.90 -24.68 18.85
C GLN A 462 25.41 -24.76 19.16
N PRO A 463 26.28 -24.64 18.15
CA PRO A 463 27.72 -24.57 18.38
C PRO A 463 28.08 -23.33 19.21
N ALA A 464 29.27 -23.32 19.81
CA ALA A 464 29.79 -22.14 20.50
C ALA A 464 29.85 -20.95 19.53
N ALA A 465 29.70 -19.72 20.03
CA ALA A 465 29.63 -18.53 19.17
C ALA A 465 30.89 -18.34 18.31
N GLU A 466 32.04 -18.80 18.81
CA GLU A 466 33.35 -18.71 18.19
C GLU A 466 33.64 -19.82 17.17
N ASP A 467 32.76 -20.82 17.07
CA ASP A 467 32.93 -21.92 16.13
C ASP A 467 33.01 -21.38 14.69
N ALA A 468 34.02 -21.83 13.94
CA ALA A 468 34.26 -21.40 12.57
C ALA A 468 33.05 -21.65 11.67
N CYS A 469 32.23 -22.66 12.00
CA CYS A 469 31.02 -22.97 11.28
C CYS A 469 29.97 -21.84 11.31
N ASN A 470 29.98 -20.96 12.32
CA ASN A 470 29.08 -19.78 12.35
C ASN A 470 29.40 -18.75 11.24
N ARG A 471 30.56 -18.88 10.57
CA ARG A 471 30.98 -18.03 9.44
C ARG A 471 30.43 -18.48 8.08
N GLU A 472 29.82 -19.67 7.98
CA GLU A 472 29.19 -20.16 6.75
C GLU A 472 27.95 -19.32 6.44
N ASN A 473 27.93 -18.49 5.39
CA ASN A 473 26.78 -17.63 5.11
C ASN A 473 25.57 -18.38 4.55
N ASN A 474 25.77 -19.55 3.94
CA ASN A 474 24.68 -20.39 3.47
C ASN A 474 24.03 -21.12 4.65
N LEU A 475 22.87 -20.64 5.10
CA LEU A 475 22.15 -21.22 6.24
C LEU A 475 21.74 -22.69 6.03
N ALA A 476 21.60 -23.14 4.79
CA ALA A 476 21.33 -24.56 4.49
C ALA A 476 22.52 -25.47 4.82
N LYS A 477 23.74 -24.90 4.94
CA LYS A 477 24.98 -25.61 5.34
C LYS A 477 25.43 -25.27 6.76
N ARG A 478 25.15 -24.05 7.25
CA ARG A 478 25.54 -23.59 8.59
C ARG A 478 24.99 -24.53 9.66
N CYS A 479 25.88 -25.05 10.50
CA CYS A 479 25.54 -25.87 11.68
C CYS A 479 24.51 -25.16 12.56
N GLY A 480 23.58 -25.93 13.13
CA GLY A 480 22.51 -25.40 13.96
C GLY A 480 21.39 -24.71 13.18
N CYS A 481 21.64 -24.21 11.97
CA CYS A 481 20.62 -23.63 11.06
C CYS A 481 20.14 -24.64 10.01
N ASN A 482 21.03 -25.51 9.54
CA ASN A 482 20.77 -26.47 8.46
C ASN A 482 19.59 -27.42 8.75
N TYR A 483 19.30 -27.73 10.01
CA TYR A 483 18.14 -28.54 10.41
C TYR A 483 16.82 -28.08 9.79
N CYS A 484 16.65 -26.76 9.65
CA CYS A 484 15.46 -26.17 9.02
C CYS A 484 15.79 -25.65 7.62
N HIS A 485 16.90 -24.94 7.46
CA HIS A 485 17.21 -24.22 6.22
C HIS A 485 17.56 -25.13 5.03
N ALA A 486 18.01 -26.36 5.26
CA ALA A 486 18.18 -27.33 4.18
C ALA A 486 16.86 -27.69 3.48
N THR A 487 15.72 -27.49 4.14
CA THR A 487 14.38 -27.65 3.53
C THR A 487 13.76 -26.31 3.14
N ILE A 488 13.91 -25.28 3.98
CA ILE A 488 13.28 -23.98 3.77
C ILE A 488 13.81 -23.29 2.51
N GLU A 489 15.13 -23.26 2.30
CA GLU A 489 15.70 -22.49 1.19
C GLU A 489 15.31 -23.09 -0.19
N PRO A 490 15.43 -24.41 -0.42
CA PRO A 490 14.96 -25.02 -1.69
C PRO A 490 13.46 -24.90 -1.91
N THR A 491 12.66 -24.94 -0.84
CA THR A 491 11.20 -24.75 -0.95
C THR A 491 10.88 -23.29 -1.26
N GLY A 492 11.56 -22.34 -0.61
CA GLY A 492 11.38 -20.90 -0.82
C GLY A 492 11.70 -20.47 -2.24
N ALA A 493 12.59 -21.20 -2.92
CA ALA A 493 12.89 -21.01 -4.33
C ALA A 493 11.65 -21.08 -5.23
N HIS A 494 10.56 -21.77 -4.85
CA HIS A 494 9.31 -21.77 -5.62
C HIS A 494 8.63 -20.41 -5.74
N TRP A 495 8.97 -19.44 -4.90
CA TRP A 495 8.54 -18.04 -5.05
C TRP A 495 9.68 -17.14 -5.54
N GLY A 496 10.74 -17.72 -6.13
CA GLY A 496 11.96 -17.00 -6.49
C GLY A 496 11.78 -15.89 -7.54
N ARG A 497 10.69 -15.95 -8.31
CA ARG A 497 10.24 -14.89 -9.24
C ARG A 497 9.27 -13.88 -8.62
N TYR A 498 8.97 -13.99 -7.32
CA TYR A 498 8.11 -13.05 -6.60
C TYR A 498 8.95 -12.27 -5.60
N ALA A 499 9.03 -10.95 -5.78
CA ALA A 499 9.83 -10.08 -4.91
C ALA A 499 9.42 -10.21 -3.43
N GLU A 500 10.38 -10.04 -2.54
CA GLU A 500 10.09 -9.94 -1.11
C GLU A 500 9.49 -8.56 -0.77
N ARG A 501 8.60 -8.52 0.22
CA ARG A 501 7.90 -7.32 0.73
C ARG A 501 7.07 -6.59 -0.32
N ALA A 502 6.68 -7.29 -1.38
CA ALA A 502 5.83 -6.79 -2.45
C ALA A 502 5.03 -7.94 -3.08
N ALA A 503 4.02 -7.60 -3.86
CA ALA A 503 3.29 -8.53 -4.72
C ALA A 503 3.72 -8.34 -6.19
N LEU A 504 5.04 -8.20 -6.41
CA LEU A 504 5.63 -8.02 -7.73
C LEU A 504 6.14 -9.35 -8.27
N PHE A 505 5.76 -9.67 -9.50
CA PHE A 505 6.37 -10.72 -10.28
C PHE A 505 7.55 -10.17 -11.09
N LEU A 506 8.70 -10.83 -10.98
CA LEU A 506 9.96 -10.47 -11.61
C LEU A 506 10.03 -11.14 -13.00
N GLN A 507 9.37 -10.52 -13.98
CA GLN A 507 9.32 -11.00 -15.37
C GLN A 507 10.75 -11.27 -15.89
N PRO A 508 11.06 -12.46 -16.43
CA PRO A 508 12.41 -12.82 -16.84
C PRO A 508 13.06 -11.88 -17.86
N GLU A 509 12.28 -11.23 -18.71
CA GLU A 509 12.75 -10.28 -19.71
C GLU A 509 13.25 -8.98 -19.09
N GLN A 510 12.61 -8.53 -18.01
CA GLN A 510 13.00 -7.32 -17.26
C GLN A 510 14.01 -7.64 -16.15
N PHE A 511 13.86 -8.80 -15.54
CA PHE A 511 14.67 -9.31 -14.45
C PHE A 511 15.31 -10.64 -14.86
N PRO A 512 16.30 -10.63 -15.77
CA PRO A 512 17.00 -11.84 -16.16
C PRO A 512 17.71 -12.46 -14.96
N ARG A 513 17.98 -13.78 -15.01
CA ARG A 513 18.73 -14.52 -13.97
C ARG A 513 20.01 -13.80 -13.55
N TYR A 514 20.68 -13.19 -14.51
CA TYR A 514 21.93 -12.46 -14.33
C TYR A 514 21.86 -11.11 -15.08
N ASP A 515 22.21 -10.03 -14.39
CA ASP A 515 22.30 -8.68 -14.95
C ASP A 515 23.75 -8.14 -14.83
N PRO A 516 24.46 -7.93 -15.96
CA PRO A 516 25.82 -7.40 -15.94
C PRO A 516 25.90 -5.96 -15.40
N LYS A 517 24.87 -5.13 -15.61
CA LYS A 517 24.83 -3.76 -15.08
C LYS A 517 24.90 -3.79 -13.54
N CYS A 518 24.11 -4.65 -12.92
CA CYS A 518 24.08 -4.79 -11.47
C CYS A 518 25.40 -5.37 -10.93
N ARG A 519 26.01 -6.35 -11.61
CA ARG A 519 27.36 -6.84 -11.26
C ARG A 519 28.37 -5.69 -11.30
N ASP A 520 28.44 -4.96 -12.41
CA ASP A 520 29.49 -3.96 -12.64
C ASP A 520 29.37 -2.80 -11.62
N CYS A 521 28.13 -2.40 -11.30
CA CYS A 521 27.87 -1.47 -10.23
C CYS A 521 28.26 -1.97 -8.84
N ALA A 522 28.01 -3.25 -8.53
CA ALA A 522 28.45 -3.84 -7.27
C ALA A 522 29.99 -3.81 -7.15
N LEU A 523 30.70 -4.17 -8.21
CA LEU A 523 32.16 -4.13 -8.28
C LEU A 523 32.71 -2.70 -8.16
N SER A 524 31.98 -1.70 -8.65
CA SER A 524 32.35 -0.28 -8.50
C SER A 524 31.99 0.31 -7.13
N GLY A 525 31.48 -0.49 -6.19
CA GLY A 525 31.01 -0.03 -4.88
C GLY A 525 29.70 0.76 -4.91
N ASN A 526 29.00 0.83 -6.05
CA ASN A 526 27.72 1.49 -6.19
C ASN A 526 26.56 0.50 -5.97
N THR A 527 26.25 0.23 -4.71
CA THR A 527 25.14 -0.67 -4.33
C THR A 527 23.75 -0.08 -4.55
N THR A 528 23.66 1.20 -4.95
CA THR A 528 22.40 1.92 -5.19
C THR A 528 21.99 2.01 -6.66
N CYS A 529 22.75 1.36 -7.55
CA CYS A 529 22.69 1.42 -9.02
C CYS A 529 21.31 1.19 -9.66
N GLY A 530 20.41 2.16 -9.55
CA GLY A 530 19.02 2.03 -9.94
C GLY A 530 18.20 1.15 -8.98
N GLY A 531 16.87 1.28 -9.04
CA GLY A 531 15.96 0.52 -8.18
C GLY A 531 15.94 -0.99 -8.50
N GLU A 532 16.13 -1.36 -9.76
CA GLU A 532 16.09 -2.76 -10.24
C GLU A 532 17.22 -3.62 -9.65
N CYS A 533 18.42 -3.06 -9.49
CA CYS A 533 19.55 -3.76 -8.86
C CYS A 533 19.30 -4.13 -7.39
N GLY A 534 18.25 -3.56 -6.77
CA GLY A 534 17.76 -4.01 -5.47
C GLY A 534 17.29 -5.47 -5.43
N GLN A 535 16.98 -6.10 -6.58
CA GLN A 535 16.61 -7.52 -6.68
C GLN A 535 17.81 -8.46 -6.90
N TYR A 536 19.01 -7.91 -7.09
CA TYR A 536 20.22 -8.64 -7.43
C TYR A 536 21.22 -8.69 -6.26
N VAL A 537 22.13 -9.66 -6.29
CA VAL A 537 23.24 -9.73 -5.34
C VAL A 537 24.21 -8.59 -5.65
N MET A 538 24.20 -7.56 -4.79
CA MET A 538 25.02 -6.35 -4.93
C MET A 538 26.22 -6.30 -3.98
N GLN A 539 26.33 -7.29 -3.10
CA GLN A 539 27.37 -7.38 -2.08
C GLN A 539 27.76 -8.83 -1.87
N ALA A 540 29.03 -9.05 -1.54
CA ALA A 540 29.59 -10.37 -1.29
C ALA A 540 30.22 -10.40 0.11
N TYR A 541 29.95 -11.49 0.83
CA TYR A 541 30.48 -11.73 2.18
C TYR A 541 31.32 -13.02 2.26
N ASP A 542 31.45 -13.74 1.13
CA ASP A 542 32.23 -14.95 0.92
C ASP A 542 32.52 -15.14 -0.58
N GLY A 543 33.25 -16.20 -0.94
CA GLY A 543 33.60 -16.51 -2.33
C GLY A 543 32.39 -16.84 -3.20
N ASP A 544 31.39 -17.55 -2.66
CA ASP A 544 30.16 -17.89 -3.38
C ASP A 544 29.31 -16.64 -3.69
N GLY A 545 29.20 -15.71 -2.75
CA GLY A 545 28.55 -14.42 -2.92
C GLY A 545 29.31 -13.53 -3.91
N ALA A 546 30.64 -13.57 -3.90
CA ALA A 546 31.46 -12.86 -4.89
C ALA A 546 31.23 -13.38 -6.31
N ASN A 547 31.14 -14.70 -6.47
CA ASN A 547 30.80 -15.35 -7.75
C ASN A 547 29.35 -15.11 -8.19
N SER A 548 28.48 -14.67 -7.27
CA SER A 548 27.06 -14.44 -7.51
C SER A 548 26.72 -12.97 -7.74
N LEU A 549 27.69 -12.03 -7.77
CA LEU A 549 27.40 -10.62 -8.02
C LEU A 549 26.64 -10.42 -9.35
N GLY A 550 25.53 -9.68 -9.30
CA GLY A 550 24.63 -9.48 -10.44
C GLY A 550 23.70 -10.65 -10.75
N LEU A 551 23.71 -11.73 -9.96
CA LEU A 551 22.69 -12.78 -9.99
C LEU A 551 21.43 -12.31 -9.24
N LEU A 552 20.24 -12.71 -9.67
CA LEU A 552 19.03 -12.50 -8.88
C LEU A 552 19.20 -13.11 -7.48
N LYS A 553 18.80 -12.38 -6.43
CA LYS A 553 19.03 -12.77 -5.02
C LYS A 553 18.51 -14.16 -4.70
N THR A 554 17.43 -14.59 -5.35
CA THR A 554 16.79 -15.89 -5.12
C THR A 554 17.57 -17.08 -5.67
N TYR A 555 18.55 -16.84 -6.55
CA TYR A 555 19.47 -17.88 -7.05
C TYR A 555 20.73 -18.01 -6.18
N LEU A 556 20.96 -17.08 -5.24
CA LEU A 556 22.10 -17.15 -4.35
C LEU A 556 22.08 -18.47 -3.56
N TYR A 557 23.21 -19.19 -3.60
CA TYR A 557 23.40 -20.50 -2.98
C TYR A 557 22.45 -21.61 -3.47
N ARG A 558 21.81 -21.45 -4.64
CA ARG A 558 20.97 -22.50 -5.23
C ARG A 558 21.78 -23.48 -6.06
N THR A 559 21.40 -24.75 -6.00
CA THR A 559 21.89 -25.76 -6.95
C THR A 559 21.12 -25.69 -8.26
N ALA A 560 21.66 -26.26 -9.34
CA ALA A 560 20.97 -26.28 -10.65
C ALA A 560 19.58 -26.95 -10.61
N ASP A 561 19.37 -27.92 -9.71
CA ASP A 561 18.06 -28.55 -9.51
C ASP A 561 17.09 -27.66 -8.73
N GLU A 562 17.60 -26.88 -7.77
CA GLU A 562 16.81 -25.91 -7.01
C GLU A 562 16.42 -24.69 -7.86
N GLU A 563 17.27 -24.27 -8.80
CA GLU A 563 16.96 -23.20 -9.76
C GLU A 563 15.70 -23.52 -10.58
N LYS A 564 15.43 -24.80 -10.88
CA LYS A 564 14.19 -25.22 -11.58
C LYS A 564 12.93 -24.88 -10.77
N ASN A 565 13.02 -24.83 -9.44
CA ASN A 565 11.90 -24.43 -8.58
C ASN A 565 11.53 -22.97 -8.80
N ILE A 566 12.53 -22.11 -9.07
CA ILE A 566 12.33 -20.68 -9.32
C ILE A 566 11.48 -20.46 -10.54
N GLU A 567 11.82 -21.12 -11.64
CA GLU A 567 11.13 -20.94 -12.92
C GLU A 567 9.78 -21.66 -12.97
N SER A 568 9.62 -22.76 -12.22
CA SER A 568 8.36 -23.52 -12.20
C SER A 568 7.32 -22.98 -11.21
N GLY A 569 7.73 -22.08 -10.31
CA GLY A 569 6.84 -21.39 -9.40
C GLY A 569 6.17 -22.27 -8.33
N PRO A 570 5.18 -21.72 -7.60
CA PRO A 570 4.46 -22.43 -6.53
C PRO A 570 3.55 -23.57 -7.03
N ALA A 571 3.18 -23.58 -8.31
CA ALA A 571 2.37 -24.65 -8.88
C ALA A 571 3.09 -26.00 -8.80
N LEU A 572 4.41 -26.02 -9.08
CA LEU A 572 5.24 -27.21 -8.93
C LEU A 572 5.37 -27.64 -7.46
N LEU A 573 5.41 -26.70 -6.52
CA LEU A 573 5.42 -27.03 -5.09
C LEU A 573 4.14 -27.78 -4.71
N ALA A 574 2.98 -27.24 -5.07
CA ALA A 574 1.69 -27.87 -4.79
C ALA A 574 1.59 -29.26 -5.42
N GLN A 575 2.03 -29.41 -6.67
CA GLN A 575 2.07 -30.70 -7.37
C GLN A 575 2.95 -31.74 -6.64
N ARG A 576 4.14 -31.35 -6.18
CA ARG A 576 5.04 -32.25 -5.45
C ARG A 576 4.47 -32.66 -4.09
N MET A 577 3.86 -31.72 -3.37
CA MET A 577 3.29 -32.01 -2.04
C MET A 577 2.04 -32.88 -2.11
N LEU A 578 1.32 -32.84 -3.23
CA LEU A 578 0.20 -33.76 -3.48
C LEU A 578 0.67 -35.22 -3.59
N GLN A 579 1.90 -35.45 -4.06
CA GLN A 579 2.44 -36.81 -4.20
C GLN A 579 2.82 -37.46 -2.86
N THR A 580 2.96 -36.70 -1.77
CA THR A 580 3.38 -37.25 -0.46
C THR A 580 2.20 -37.69 0.43
N GLY A 581 0.97 -37.35 0.05
CA GLY A 581 -0.21 -37.56 0.89
C GLY A 581 -0.32 -36.59 2.09
N ASP A 582 0.63 -35.67 2.27
CA ASP A 582 0.65 -34.76 3.42
C ASP A 582 -0.45 -33.71 3.35
N LEU A 583 -0.76 -33.24 2.14
CA LEU A 583 -1.83 -32.28 1.90
C LEU A 583 -3.17 -32.86 2.37
N GLU A 584 -3.46 -34.12 2.02
CA GLU A 584 -4.67 -34.85 2.37
C GLU A 584 -4.79 -35.01 3.89
N ARG A 585 -3.74 -35.50 4.55
CA ARG A 585 -3.73 -35.69 6.00
C ARG A 585 -3.94 -34.37 6.74
N CYS A 586 -3.32 -33.29 6.27
CA CYS A 586 -3.52 -31.98 6.91
C CYS A 586 -4.92 -31.43 6.65
N ALA A 587 -5.47 -31.56 5.43
CA ALA A 587 -6.84 -31.15 5.13
C ALA A 587 -7.85 -31.86 6.03
N VAL A 588 -7.70 -33.18 6.24
CA VAL A 588 -8.53 -33.95 7.19
C VAL A 588 -8.44 -33.39 8.61
N ARG A 589 -7.22 -33.11 9.11
CA ARG A 589 -7.03 -32.53 10.45
C ARG A 589 -7.68 -31.15 10.58
N ARG A 590 -7.59 -30.31 9.54
CA ARG A 590 -8.18 -28.96 9.52
C ARG A 590 -9.69 -29.01 9.51
N VAL A 591 -10.29 -29.83 8.64
CA VAL A 591 -11.75 -30.03 8.61
C VAL A 591 -12.22 -30.61 9.93
N TRP A 592 -11.53 -31.61 10.48
CA TRP A 592 -11.85 -32.14 11.81
C TRP A 592 -11.86 -31.06 12.89
N GLN A 593 -10.82 -30.23 12.94
CA GLN A 593 -10.71 -29.15 13.92
C GLN A 593 -11.81 -28.10 13.75
N GLU A 594 -12.19 -27.76 12.52
CA GLU A 594 -13.28 -26.82 12.23
C GLU A 594 -14.62 -27.34 12.75
N PHE A 595 -14.96 -28.60 12.46
CA PHE A 595 -16.29 -29.15 12.77
C PHE A 595 -16.41 -29.73 14.19
N LEU A 596 -15.34 -30.23 14.80
CA LEU A 596 -15.36 -30.74 16.17
C LEU A 596 -14.84 -29.72 17.20
N GLY A 597 -14.31 -28.58 16.76
CA GLY A 597 -13.78 -27.52 17.64
C GLY A 597 -12.52 -27.93 18.42
N ARG A 598 -11.94 -29.10 18.15
CA ARG A 598 -10.76 -29.65 18.84
C ARG A 598 -9.87 -30.47 17.89
N PRO A 599 -8.56 -30.59 18.19
CA PRO A 599 -7.71 -31.51 17.42
C PRO A 599 -8.11 -32.98 17.65
N MET A 600 -7.73 -33.84 16.70
CA MET A 600 -7.87 -35.30 16.85
C MET A 600 -6.99 -35.82 17.99
N SER A 601 -7.57 -36.64 18.86
CA SER A 601 -6.83 -37.44 19.84
C SER A 601 -5.93 -38.48 19.17
N ALA A 602 -5.00 -39.08 19.92
CA ALA A 602 -4.14 -40.14 19.38
C ALA A 602 -4.94 -41.37 18.89
N GLU A 603 -6.05 -41.69 19.53
CA GLU A 603 -6.94 -42.78 19.12
C GLU A 603 -7.71 -42.42 17.84
N GLU A 604 -8.26 -41.21 17.78
CA GLU A 604 -8.98 -40.71 16.59
C GLU A 604 -8.05 -40.59 15.38
N GLN A 605 -6.79 -40.21 15.57
CA GLN A 605 -5.80 -40.21 14.48
C GLN A 605 -5.58 -41.63 13.93
N ARG A 606 -5.53 -42.65 14.80
CA ARG A 606 -5.39 -44.05 14.35
C ARG A 606 -6.63 -44.54 13.62
N MET A 607 -7.83 -44.14 14.08
CA MET A 607 -9.10 -44.63 13.54
C MET A 607 -9.55 -43.91 12.27
N TYR A 608 -9.38 -42.59 12.20
CA TYR A 608 -10.02 -41.76 11.16
C TYR A 608 -9.05 -41.09 10.21
N LEU A 609 -7.84 -40.72 10.64
CA LEU A 609 -6.97 -39.87 9.81
C LEU A 609 -6.61 -40.53 8.47
N GLN A 610 -6.09 -41.76 8.52
CA GLN A 610 -5.66 -42.45 7.30
C GLN A 610 -6.85 -42.83 6.41
N PRO A 611 -7.95 -43.45 6.93
CA PRO A 611 -9.11 -43.75 6.09
C PRO A 611 -9.74 -42.52 5.44
N LEU A 612 -9.92 -41.42 6.19
CA LEU A 612 -10.47 -40.18 5.63
C LEU A 612 -9.55 -39.57 4.56
N ALA A 613 -8.22 -39.63 4.76
CA ALA A 613 -7.26 -39.13 3.77
C ALA A 613 -7.27 -39.96 2.49
N ASP A 614 -7.30 -41.30 2.62
CA ASP A 614 -7.35 -42.22 1.47
C ASP A 614 -8.65 -42.06 0.68
N ASP A 615 -9.78 -41.96 1.38
CA ASP A 615 -11.07 -41.74 0.75
C ASP A 615 -11.16 -40.34 0.13
N PHE A 616 -10.53 -39.33 0.73
CA PHE A 616 -10.46 -37.98 0.16
C PHE A 616 -9.66 -37.97 -1.14
N ALA A 617 -8.52 -38.65 -1.18
CA ALA A 617 -7.74 -38.83 -2.41
C ALA A 617 -8.52 -39.62 -3.48
N ARG A 618 -9.17 -40.72 -3.09
CA ARG A 618 -9.93 -41.59 -4.01
C ARG A 618 -11.09 -40.87 -4.68
N ASP A 619 -11.72 -39.94 -3.97
CA ASP A 619 -12.84 -39.14 -4.49
C ASP A 619 -12.39 -37.92 -5.31
N GLY A 620 -11.12 -37.85 -5.71
CA GLY A 620 -10.58 -36.73 -6.49
C GLY A 620 -10.48 -35.43 -5.67
N HIS A 621 -10.26 -35.55 -4.36
CA HIS A 621 -10.10 -34.43 -3.43
C HIS A 621 -11.34 -33.51 -3.34
N ARG A 622 -12.55 -34.04 -3.46
CA ARG A 622 -13.79 -33.26 -3.30
C ARG A 622 -13.98 -32.80 -1.86
N PHE A 623 -13.87 -31.48 -1.62
CA PHE A 623 -13.91 -30.92 -0.27
C PHE A 623 -15.25 -31.16 0.44
N LYS A 624 -16.37 -31.02 -0.28
CA LYS A 624 -17.71 -31.29 0.27
C LYS A 624 -17.86 -32.74 0.71
N ALA A 625 -17.26 -33.70 -0.01
CA ALA A 625 -17.28 -35.12 0.38
C ALA A 625 -16.45 -35.38 1.65
N LEU A 626 -15.32 -34.69 1.84
CA LEU A 626 -14.56 -34.76 3.09
C LEU A 626 -15.37 -34.21 4.27
N ILE A 627 -15.99 -33.04 4.12
CA ILE A 627 -16.86 -32.45 5.14
C ILE A 627 -17.99 -33.41 5.51
N GLU A 628 -18.71 -33.92 4.50
CA GLU A 628 -19.78 -34.90 4.68
C GLU A 628 -19.33 -36.10 5.51
N ARG A 629 -18.18 -36.71 5.19
CA ARG A 629 -17.66 -37.86 5.94
C ARG A 629 -17.32 -37.51 7.39
N VAL A 630 -16.76 -36.32 7.63
CA VAL A 630 -16.43 -35.86 8.99
C VAL A 630 -17.70 -35.65 9.81
N VAL A 631 -18.68 -34.92 9.29
CA VAL A 631 -19.92 -34.62 10.04
C VAL A 631 -20.86 -35.83 10.14
N MET A 632 -20.69 -36.83 9.28
CA MET A 632 -21.42 -38.10 9.35
C MET A 632 -20.71 -39.16 10.20
N SER A 633 -19.50 -38.89 10.68
CA SER A 633 -18.75 -39.80 11.55
C SER A 633 -19.45 -40.00 12.90
N ASP A 634 -19.17 -41.12 13.54
CA ASP A 634 -19.63 -41.38 14.90
C ASP A 634 -18.99 -40.42 15.91
N ALA A 635 -17.74 -39.97 15.67
CA ALA A 635 -17.04 -39.01 16.50
C ALA A 635 -17.76 -37.65 16.58
N TYR A 636 -18.27 -37.14 15.46
CA TYR A 636 -19.07 -35.90 15.44
C TYR A 636 -20.38 -36.02 16.23
N ARG A 637 -20.88 -37.25 16.40
CA ARG A 637 -22.12 -37.57 17.11
C ARG A 637 -21.91 -37.97 18.57
N ARG A 638 -20.70 -37.83 19.13
CA ARG A 638 -20.45 -38.09 20.56
C ARG A 638 -20.75 -36.86 21.40
N ILE A 639 -21.19 -37.10 22.63
CA ILE A 639 -21.25 -36.08 23.67
C ILE A 639 -20.06 -36.39 24.59
N ASP A 640 -19.03 -35.57 24.50
CA ASP A 640 -17.90 -35.56 25.43
C ASP A 640 -18.36 -35.11 26.82
#